data_AF-A0A0D8XQJ0-F1
#
_entry.id   AF-A0A0D8XQJ0-F1
#
_cell.length_a   1.000
_cell.length_b   1.000
_cell.length_c   1.000
_cell.angle_alpha   90.00
_cell.angle_beta   90.00
_cell.angle_gamma   90.00
#
_symmetry.space_group_name_H-M   'P 1'
#
loop_
_entity.id
_entity.type
_entity.pdbx_description
1 polymer ?
#
loop_
_entity_poly.entity_id
_entity_poly.type
_entity_poly.pdbx_seq_one_letter_code
_entity_poly.pdbx_strand_id
1 'polypeptide(L)'
;MIGFAQSALNQTEVEIRIACLEYDIDMVFQVQYVLRSSPCDKEFFDAKRADNLRKLLAFYFDDLDHIPDTYDYDKIVLYKSNPLNYSCKNFHGSIIVNEPQIYSMIIRNVSSLINFIFSSWHPAQIVPADGIYFLVIKVVGIAYPSNSVTDEHNVTVTVKWKQPHGYLSAIDFPLLRFYILMCIFYATLAFVWVILCIKYYKDILRIQYWIGAVIFLGMIEKAFFLAEYSTMNNSGHSVEGILELAELVSCAKRTMSRVLVIIVSVGYGVVKPRLGNTLSQVAGVGFVYFVFCAIEGLARVSKNHVEAAKQKQFAALPLVITEIVIFYWIFTSLSSTMRTLKLRRNEVKLTVYRHFMNTLVFAVIASVIFMIWSLVYHIFPVCLKDWKELQDWRNLFEFCIKSGWWVDTAFWHVLFCFILVVIVILWRPSVNNQRYAFTPLLDDSEDENDQDEIFNASSVPGFEMLKQRESGNGAEIRRQKEKEREDHRIQDDLQWIDDHIPSSLAEHLLVDDDEDKEARDSTRNQEHLQRILEIVPTNAQHNTHEWAVTSRVAQLAGVAFLRHSADRRHGGLSDAFCGVQTKAEVPNDDDAYMDQDIVLTNFTGSSPCKMASKRALELVVLNNANISYLGDVSEISSLLQHVAEADLAWNRIQWDCVKALLTHLPQLRTLNLSHNPLDGEIVVDLPSAPLLHTLILNGTNLKLGSLSSVLKNTPSLQELHLSDNKLDLSTHDISIMNESVKTMHLNRCQVKHWDVVVNFLHRFPSLETVFLCENPIKSVVHQSSLEEFTSLQSVNLGKTEISDWESIDSLDRLPSLTDLRILAIPLLESYDEDERIHLVVARIRNLRVLNGSIITPEQREQSERYFIRYYQERDDKPHHYFRLIEKHGNVEKLAKVDLTPKSSAQVQVFCEESNYQAKLRINLNKSVGQLMKSLEKQCGIPYSRLRMFLTTKDGWVEEFRYHGMSLHSYRIEDGDILNLQSKIVSSRRRPIHKSGS
;
A
#
# COMPACT_ATOMS: atom_id res chain seq x y z
N MET A 1 28.51 -42.00 24.69
CA MET A 1 27.32 -41.40 25.34
C MET A 1 26.51 -40.72 24.26
N ILE A 2 25.19 -40.88 24.29
CA ILE A 2 24.25 -40.35 23.30
C ILE A 2 23.20 -39.57 24.07
N GLY A 3 22.90 -38.33 23.67
CA GLY A 3 21.94 -37.46 24.36
C GLY A 3 20.82 -37.02 23.45
N PHE A 4 19.57 -37.10 23.92
CA PHE A 4 18.38 -36.66 23.21
C PHE A 4 17.52 -35.79 24.12
N ALA A 5 17.15 -34.60 23.64
CA ALA A 5 16.16 -33.74 24.30
C ALA A 5 14.79 -33.94 23.63
N GLN A 6 13.76 -34.24 24.42
CA GLN A 6 12.41 -34.49 23.93
C GLN A 6 11.37 -33.89 24.88
N SER A 7 10.34 -33.22 24.34
CA SER A 7 9.20 -32.78 25.14
C SER A 7 8.17 -33.89 25.30
N ALA A 8 7.72 -34.13 26.54
CA ALA A 8 6.85 -35.23 26.90
C ALA A 8 5.70 -34.78 27.81
N LEU A 9 4.53 -35.37 27.60
CA LEU A 9 3.36 -35.20 28.46
C LEU A 9 3.44 -36.16 29.65
N ASN A 10 2.65 -35.90 30.69
CA ASN A 10 2.40 -36.81 31.79
C ASN A 10 1.94 -38.16 31.22
N GLN A 11 2.45 -39.26 31.79
CA GLN A 11 2.22 -40.63 31.36
C GLN A 11 2.84 -40.99 30.01
N THR A 12 3.86 -40.26 29.55
CA THR A 12 4.64 -40.67 28.37
C THR A 12 5.48 -41.90 28.69
N GLU A 13 5.35 -42.93 27.86
CA GLU A 13 6.10 -44.17 27.92
C GLU A 13 7.42 -44.04 27.14
N VAL A 14 8.55 -44.30 27.79
CA VAL A 14 9.87 -44.32 27.16
C VAL A 14 10.34 -45.76 27.05
N GLU A 15 10.65 -46.19 25.83
CA GLU A 15 11.17 -47.53 25.53
C GLU A 15 12.53 -47.42 24.84
N ILE A 16 13.53 -48.15 25.38
CA ILE A 16 14.89 -48.21 24.81
C ILE A 16 15.14 -49.63 24.34
N ARG A 17 15.40 -49.80 23.04
CA ARG A 17 15.75 -51.07 22.40
C ARG A 17 17.16 -50.99 21.84
N ILE A 18 17.93 -52.05 22.01
CA ILE A 18 19.28 -52.17 21.46
C ILE A 18 19.33 -53.40 20.57
N ALA A 19 19.76 -53.23 19.32
CA ALA A 19 19.89 -54.33 18.37
C ALA A 19 21.31 -54.38 17.80
N CYS A 20 21.90 -55.57 17.80
CA CYS A 20 23.16 -55.86 17.11
C CYS A 20 22.85 -56.18 15.64
N LEU A 21 23.54 -55.54 14.69
CA LEU A 21 23.29 -55.71 13.25
C LEU A 21 23.78 -57.06 12.69
N GLU A 22 24.83 -57.61 13.29
CA GLU A 22 25.45 -58.86 12.87
C GLU A 22 25.13 -60.00 13.87
N TYR A 23 24.81 -61.17 13.32
CA TYR A 23 24.42 -62.35 14.09
C TYR A 23 25.67 -63.04 14.69
N ASP A 24 25.61 -63.37 15.98
CA ASP A 24 26.59 -64.25 16.69
C ASP A 24 27.99 -63.66 16.93
N ILE A 25 28.08 -62.39 17.31
CA ILE A 25 29.34 -61.75 17.72
C ILE A 25 29.52 -61.82 19.23
N ASP A 26 30.73 -62.18 19.68
CA ASP A 26 31.15 -62.16 21.09
C ASP A 26 31.47 -60.73 21.57
N MET A 27 30.51 -59.83 21.40
CA MET A 27 30.56 -58.46 21.91
C MET A 27 29.71 -58.37 23.18
N VAL A 28 30.34 -57.95 24.27
CA VAL A 28 29.67 -57.68 25.55
C VAL A 28 29.75 -56.19 25.81
N PHE A 29 28.62 -55.55 26.07
CA PHE A 29 28.54 -54.13 26.34
C PHE A 29 27.63 -53.85 27.55
N GLN A 30 27.98 -52.80 28.28
CA GLN A 30 27.23 -52.28 29.41
C GLN A 30 26.46 -51.05 29.00
N VAL A 31 25.19 -50.99 29.41
CA VAL A 31 24.27 -49.90 29.10
C VAL A 31 23.78 -49.29 30.41
N GLN A 32 23.83 -47.97 30.47
CA GLN A 32 23.26 -47.19 31.55
C GLN A 32 22.60 -45.94 30.96
N TYR A 33 21.46 -45.51 31.49
CA TYR A 33 20.80 -44.29 31.03
C TYR A 33 20.39 -43.38 32.18
N VAL A 34 20.34 -42.08 31.88
CA VAL A 34 19.87 -41.01 32.77
C VAL A 34 18.76 -40.27 32.05
N LEU A 35 17.64 -40.04 32.74
CA LEU A 35 16.53 -39.22 32.28
C LEU A 35 16.36 -38.05 33.25
N ARG A 36 16.51 -36.82 32.76
CA ARG A 36 16.43 -35.59 33.56
C ARG A 36 15.42 -34.62 32.94
N SER A 37 14.48 -34.10 33.72
CA SER A 37 13.60 -33.02 33.25
C SER A 37 14.24 -31.65 33.47
N SER A 38 13.88 -30.69 32.64
CA SER A 38 14.06 -29.27 32.92
C SER A 38 12.74 -28.53 32.74
N PRO A 39 12.37 -27.61 33.65
CA PRO A 39 11.30 -26.65 33.41
C PRO A 39 11.70 -25.59 32.38
N CYS A 40 12.99 -25.52 32.03
CA CYS A 40 13.56 -24.58 31.07
C CYS A 40 13.66 -25.19 29.68
N ASP A 41 13.18 -24.47 28.68
CA ASP A 41 13.27 -24.84 27.28
C ASP A 41 14.70 -24.79 26.73
N LYS A 42 15.45 -23.73 27.02
CA LYS A 42 16.77 -23.50 26.40
C LYS A 42 17.88 -24.39 26.96
N GLU A 43 17.72 -24.96 28.15
CA GLU A 43 18.75 -25.78 28.82
C GLU A 43 19.22 -26.98 27.98
N PHE A 44 18.28 -27.67 27.33
CA PHE A 44 18.60 -28.89 26.55
C PHE A 44 18.54 -28.68 25.03
N PHE A 45 17.85 -27.66 24.55
CA PHE A 45 17.80 -27.36 23.12
C PHE A 45 18.99 -26.51 22.65
N ASP A 46 19.61 -25.71 23.52
CA ASP A 46 20.83 -24.91 23.22
C ASP A 46 22.14 -25.72 23.47
N ALA A 47 22.04 -26.84 24.19
CA ALA A 47 23.09 -27.85 24.38
C ALA A 47 23.77 -28.33 23.07
N LYS A 48 23.05 -28.25 21.94
CA LYS A 48 23.55 -28.60 20.60
C LYS A 48 24.59 -27.61 20.06
N ARG A 49 24.76 -26.47 20.73
CA ARG A 49 25.67 -25.37 20.36
C ARG A 49 26.95 -25.33 21.17
N ALA A 50 27.09 -26.20 22.17
CA ALA A 50 28.26 -26.25 23.04
C ALA A 50 29.47 -26.84 22.32
N ASP A 51 30.59 -26.12 22.32
CA ASP A 51 31.87 -26.49 21.68
C ASP A 51 32.48 -27.82 22.16
N ASN A 52 31.90 -28.45 23.19
CA ASN A 52 32.37 -29.73 23.71
C ASN A 52 31.21 -30.63 24.20
N LEU A 53 30.42 -31.16 23.26
CA LEU A 53 29.30 -32.07 23.48
C LEU A 53 29.63 -33.21 24.47
N ARG A 54 30.86 -33.73 24.43
CA ARG A 54 31.31 -34.80 25.33
C ARG A 54 31.35 -34.38 26.80
N LYS A 55 31.77 -33.14 27.10
CA LYS A 55 31.76 -32.59 28.47
C LYS A 55 30.34 -32.37 28.97
N LEU A 56 29.46 -31.91 28.09
CA LEU A 56 28.05 -31.67 28.43
C LEU A 56 27.30 -32.97 28.73
N LEU A 57 27.50 -34.00 27.91
CA LEU A 57 26.92 -35.32 28.15
C LEU A 57 27.46 -35.95 29.44
N ALA A 58 28.74 -35.77 29.74
CA ALA A 58 29.33 -36.22 31.01
C ALA A 58 28.73 -35.48 32.21
N PHE A 59 28.60 -34.15 32.12
CA PHE A 59 27.98 -33.32 33.15
C PHE A 59 26.58 -33.80 33.52
N TYR A 60 25.67 -33.94 32.55
CA TYR A 60 24.30 -34.39 32.81
C TYR A 60 24.18 -35.88 33.19
N PHE A 61 25.24 -36.67 33.02
CA PHE A 61 25.26 -38.10 33.36
C PHE A 61 25.87 -38.38 34.74
N ASP A 62 26.94 -37.67 35.08
CA ASP A 62 27.72 -37.85 36.31
C ASP A 62 27.24 -36.92 37.44
N ASP A 63 26.86 -35.67 37.12
CA ASP A 63 26.42 -34.66 38.09
C ASP A 63 24.89 -34.51 38.07
N LEU A 64 24.24 -35.27 38.95
CA LEU A 64 22.80 -35.50 38.91
C LEU A 64 21.97 -34.38 39.54
N ASP A 65 22.53 -33.69 40.54
CA ASP A 65 21.83 -32.72 41.38
C ASP A 65 22.21 -31.27 41.06
N HIS A 66 23.27 -31.05 40.27
CA HIS A 66 23.72 -29.72 39.93
C HIS A 66 22.90 -29.11 38.77
N ILE A 67 22.29 -27.96 39.06
CA ILE A 67 21.64 -27.10 38.06
C ILE A 67 22.71 -26.11 37.60
N PRO A 68 22.93 -25.93 36.28
CA PRO A 68 23.88 -24.94 35.80
C PRO A 68 23.53 -23.55 36.33
N ASP A 69 24.53 -22.78 36.80
CA ASP A 69 24.36 -21.44 37.40
C ASP A 69 23.57 -20.43 36.53
N THR A 70 23.42 -20.73 35.24
CA THR A 70 22.64 -19.94 34.28
C THR A 70 21.13 -20.06 34.47
N TYR A 71 20.64 -21.10 35.14
CA TYR A 71 19.23 -21.41 35.31
C TYR A 71 18.84 -21.48 36.79
N ASP A 72 17.70 -20.91 37.12
CA ASP A 72 17.18 -20.84 38.50
C ASP A 72 15.84 -21.56 38.57
N TYR A 73 15.77 -22.76 39.16
CA TYR A 73 14.52 -23.48 39.42
C TYR A 73 14.69 -24.56 40.52
N ASP A 74 13.62 -24.86 41.26
CA ASP A 74 13.72 -25.66 42.49
C ASP A 74 13.35 -27.14 42.34
N LYS A 75 12.77 -27.54 41.21
CA LYS A 75 12.19 -28.88 41.01
C LYS A 75 12.67 -29.53 39.73
N ILE A 76 13.27 -30.71 39.86
CA ILE A 76 13.61 -31.59 38.75
C ILE A 76 13.09 -33.01 38.98
N VAL A 77 12.67 -33.65 37.89
CA VAL A 77 12.40 -35.08 37.80
C VAL A 77 13.65 -35.75 37.26
N LEU A 78 14.16 -36.74 37.99
CA LEU A 78 15.38 -37.44 37.63
C LEU A 78 15.23 -38.96 37.79
N TYR A 79 15.82 -39.71 36.86
CA TYR A 79 16.04 -41.14 36.93
C TYR A 79 17.42 -41.52 36.42
N LYS A 80 18.11 -42.45 37.10
CA LYS A 80 19.35 -43.07 36.64
C LYS A 80 19.25 -44.58 36.80
N SER A 81 19.46 -45.31 35.72
CA SER A 81 19.40 -46.78 35.73
C SER A 81 20.64 -47.39 36.36
N ASN A 82 20.53 -48.62 36.85
CA ASN A 82 21.69 -49.43 37.17
C ASN A 82 22.42 -49.86 35.88
N PRO A 83 23.73 -50.16 35.95
CA PRO A 83 24.47 -50.68 34.81
C PRO A 83 24.01 -52.10 34.45
N LEU A 84 23.53 -52.28 33.22
CA LEU A 84 23.06 -53.57 32.71
C LEU A 84 24.02 -54.10 31.65
N ASN A 85 24.46 -55.36 31.78
CA ASN A 85 25.37 -55.99 30.84
C ASN A 85 24.59 -56.84 29.83
N TYR A 86 24.86 -56.62 28.54
CA TYR A 86 24.25 -57.33 27.42
C TYR A 86 25.32 -57.97 26.52
N SER A 87 25.01 -59.12 25.93
CA SER A 87 25.89 -59.84 25.01
C SER A 87 25.18 -60.07 23.68
N CYS A 88 25.80 -59.73 22.55
CA CYS A 88 25.20 -59.96 21.23
C CYS A 88 25.08 -61.46 20.88
N LYS A 89 25.82 -62.35 21.56
CA LYS A 89 25.87 -63.79 21.29
C LYS A 89 24.60 -64.55 21.70
N ASN A 90 23.96 -64.10 22.79
CA ASN A 90 22.82 -64.82 23.41
C ASN A 90 21.45 -64.22 23.06
N PHE A 91 21.41 -63.10 22.34
CA PHE A 91 20.19 -62.37 22.05
C PHE A 91 19.95 -62.30 20.54
N HIS A 92 19.03 -63.13 20.05
CA HIS A 92 18.55 -63.03 18.67
C HIS A 92 17.64 -61.81 18.53
N GLY A 93 18.14 -60.72 17.95
CA GLY A 93 17.34 -59.54 17.59
C GLY A 93 17.48 -58.36 18.55
N SER A 94 16.38 -57.64 18.80
CA SER A 94 16.37 -56.41 19.61
C SER A 94 16.14 -56.69 21.09
N ILE A 95 17.03 -56.19 21.94
CA ILE A 95 16.97 -56.30 23.41
C ILE A 95 16.24 -55.07 23.95
N ILE A 96 15.15 -55.28 24.70
CA ILE A 96 14.50 -54.19 25.44
C ILE A 96 15.24 -54.01 26.75
N VAL A 97 15.67 -52.78 27.06
CA VAL A 97 16.32 -52.45 28.32
C VAL A 97 15.28 -52.48 29.43
N ASN A 98 15.06 -53.68 29.99
CA ASN A 98 14.12 -53.92 31.08
C ASN A 98 14.89 -54.14 32.38
N GLU A 99 14.65 -53.28 33.36
CA GLU A 99 15.19 -53.45 34.72
C GLU A 99 14.26 -54.40 35.52
N PRO A 100 14.80 -55.37 36.28
CA PRO A 100 14.00 -56.34 37.04
C PRO A 100 13.24 -55.74 38.23
N GLN A 101 13.52 -54.49 38.62
CA GLN A 101 12.76 -53.71 39.61
C GLN A 101 12.58 -52.26 39.12
N ILE A 102 11.33 -51.80 39.08
CA ILE A 102 10.95 -50.46 38.63
C ILE A 102 11.15 -49.49 39.80
N TYR A 103 12.11 -48.55 39.69
CA TYR A 103 12.22 -47.45 40.64
C TYR A 103 11.36 -46.26 40.16
N SER A 104 10.55 -45.69 41.06
CA SER A 104 9.79 -44.47 40.77
C SER A 104 10.74 -43.32 40.48
N MET A 105 10.42 -42.47 39.50
CA MET A 105 11.15 -41.22 39.27
C MET A 105 11.09 -40.35 40.52
N ILE A 106 12.24 -39.84 40.95
CA ILE A 106 12.33 -39.03 42.16
C ILE A 106 12.11 -37.58 41.76
N ILE A 107 11.10 -36.94 42.34
CA ILE A 107 10.95 -35.48 42.28
C ILE A 107 11.81 -34.91 43.40
N ARG A 108 12.99 -34.40 43.05
CA ARG A 108 13.84 -33.70 44.02
C ARG A 108 13.41 -32.24 44.05
N ASN A 109 12.81 -31.83 45.16
CA ASN A 109 12.67 -30.43 45.51
C ASN A 109 14.01 -30.03 46.15
N VAL A 110 14.67 -28.98 45.67
CA VAL A 110 15.91 -28.48 46.27
C VAL A 110 15.67 -27.92 47.69
N SER A 111 14.44 -28.00 48.21
CA SER A 111 14.10 -27.66 49.60
C SER A 111 12.98 -28.47 50.30
N SER A 112 12.53 -29.65 49.82
CA SER A 112 11.69 -30.59 50.62
C SER A 112 11.25 -31.89 49.92
N LEU A 113 11.47 -33.04 50.58
CA LEU A 113 11.06 -34.37 50.11
C LEU A 113 9.54 -34.57 50.04
N ILE A 114 9.02 -34.95 48.86
CA ILE A 114 7.78 -35.74 48.77
C ILE A 114 7.96 -36.81 47.68
N ASN A 115 7.96 -38.09 48.08
CA ASN A 115 7.94 -39.25 47.18
C ASN A 115 6.49 -39.60 46.84
N PHE A 116 6.13 -39.62 45.56
CA PHE A 116 4.88 -40.23 45.08
C PHE A 116 5.21 -41.51 44.29
N ILE A 117 4.47 -42.60 44.57
CA ILE A 117 4.59 -43.91 43.92
C ILE A 117 3.27 -44.18 43.17
N PHE A 118 3.35 -44.50 41.87
CA PHE A 118 2.23 -45.04 41.08
C PHE A 118 2.69 -46.23 40.20
N SER A 119 1.86 -47.28 40.16
CA SER A 119 1.93 -48.59 39.45
C SER A 119 1.47 -48.51 37.98
N SER A 120 1.60 -49.45 37.02
CA SER A 120 2.42 -50.65 36.73
C SER A 120 2.08 -51.15 35.28
N TRP A 121 3.08 -51.69 34.54
CA TRP A 121 3.09 -52.37 33.19
C TRP A 121 3.05 -51.48 31.91
N HIS A 122 3.85 -51.61 30.82
CA HIS A 122 5.24 -52.05 30.55
C HIS A 122 5.89 -51.17 29.45
N PRO A 123 6.50 -50.04 29.83
CA PRO A 123 7.63 -49.43 29.14
C PRO A 123 8.88 -49.34 30.06
N ALA A 124 10.06 -49.00 29.52
CA ALA A 124 11.30 -48.91 30.32
C ALA A 124 11.23 -47.84 31.43
N GLN A 125 10.47 -46.74 31.20
CA GLN A 125 10.09 -45.76 32.24
C GLN A 125 8.82 -44.98 31.82
N ILE A 126 7.96 -44.58 32.77
CA ILE A 126 6.81 -43.67 32.54
C ILE A 126 7.08 -42.31 33.17
N VAL A 127 6.98 -41.25 32.38
CA VAL A 127 7.18 -39.85 32.79
C VAL A 127 6.05 -39.35 33.70
N PRO A 128 6.32 -38.72 34.87
CA PRO A 128 5.31 -38.43 35.88
C PRO A 128 4.74 -37.02 35.79
N ALA A 129 5.29 -36.16 34.92
CA ALA A 129 4.91 -34.76 34.78
C ALA A 129 5.16 -34.26 33.35
N ASP A 130 4.38 -33.28 32.91
CA ASP A 130 4.66 -32.55 31.67
C ASP A 130 6.02 -31.85 31.80
N GLY A 131 6.91 -32.06 30.82
CA GLY A 131 8.32 -31.67 30.93
C GLY A 131 9.07 -31.73 29.60
N ILE A 132 10.17 -30.98 29.52
CA ILE A 132 11.22 -31.28 28.55
C ILE A 132 12.21 -32.20 29.25
N TYR A 133 12.46 -33.36 28.65
CA TYR A 133 13.31 -34.40 29.20
C TYR A 133 14.56 -34.59 28.36
N PHE A 134 15.71 -34.70 29.03
CA PHE A 134 16.98 -35.04 28.44
C PHE A 134 17.33 -36.49 28.80
N LEU A 135 17.42 -37.34 27.79
CA LEU A 135 17.81 -38.74 27.91
C LEU A 135 19.27 -38.89 27.48
N VAL A 136 20.13 -39.30 28.41
CA VAL A 136 21.55 -39.60 28.13
C VAL A 136 21.78 -41.09 28.29
N ILE A 137 22.22 -41.76 27.23
CA ILE A 137 22.53 -43.19 27.19
C ILE A 137 24.06 -43.36 27.11
N LYS A 138 24.63 -44.10 28.06
CA LYS A 138 26.03 -44.50 28.10
C LYS A 138 26.13 -45.98 27.74
N VAL A 139 26.77 -46.26 26.60
CA VAL A 139 27.10 -47.62 26.15
C VAL A 139 28.62 -47.78 26.23
N VAL A 140 29.09 -48.81 26.92
CA VAL A 140 30.51 -49.12 27.11
C VAL A 140 30.77 -50.56 26.70
N GLY A 141 31.62 -50.80 25.70
CA GLY A 141 32.05 -52.17 25.36
C GLY A 141 33.00 -52.72 26.42
N ILE A 142 32.67 -53.90 26.95
CA ILE A 142 33.46 -54.64 27.95
C ILE A 142 34.35 -55.69 27.26
N ALA A 143 33.82 -56.41 26.28
CA ALA A 143 34.54 -57.43 25.52
C ALA A 143 34.26 -57.28 24.02
N TYR A 144 35.29 -57.47 23.21
CA TYR A 144 35.25 -57.39 21.75
C TYR A 144 35.75 -58.71 21.13
N PRO A 145 35.24 -59.12 19.96
CA PRO A 145 35.68 -60.32 19.27
C PRO A 145 37.17 -60.21 18.88
N SER A 146 37.93 -61.29 19.06
CA SER A 146 39.40 -61.27 18.95
C SER A 146 39.96 -61.26 17.51
N ASN A 147 39.12 -61.24 16.47
CA ASN A 147 39.52 -61.55 15.09
C ASN A 147 39.26 -60.47 14.02
N SER A 148 39.01 -59.21 14.36
CA SER A 148 38.83 -58.15 13.34
C SER A 148 39.28 -56.78 13.86
N VAL A 149 40.56 -56.47 13.68
CA VAL A 149 41.15 -55.14 14.01
C VAL A 149 40.64 -54.04 13.05
N THR A 150 39.85 -54.39 12.03
CA THR A 150 39.39 -53.47 10.97
C THR A 150 37.87 -53.44 10.73
N ASP A 151 37.07 -54.27 11.41
CA ASP A 151 35.62 -54.30 11.15
C ASP A 151 34.87 -53.41 12.16
N GLU A 152 34.18 -52.40 11.65
CA GLU A 152 33.31 -51.53 12.46
C GLU A 152 32.02 -52.27 12.81
N HIS A 153 31.92 -52.80 14.04
CA HIS A 153 30.68 -53.41 14.53
C HIS A 153 29.68 -52.34 14.97
N ASN A 154 28.54 -52.28 14.29
CA ASN A 154 27.50 -51.29 14.53
C ASN A 154 26.42 -51.81 15.49
N VAL A 155 26.25 -51.12 16.63
CA VAL A 155 25.16 -51.35 17.57
C VAL A 155 24.10 -50.26 17.37
N THR A 156 22.86 -50.65 17.09
CA THR A 156 21.75 -49.72 16.88
C THR A 156 20.96 -49.54 18.16
N VAL A 157 20.80 -48.30 18.61
CA VAL A 157 19.97 -47.94 19.77
C VAL A 157 18.72 -47.23 19.26
N THR A 158 17.56 -47.84 19.50
CA THR A 158 16.25 -47.29 19.14
C THR A 158 15.53 -46.81 20.39
N VAL A 159 15.18 -45.53 20.44
CA VAL A 159 14.41 -44.93 21.53
C VAL A 159 13.02 -44.57 21.01
N LYS A 160 11.98 -45.03 21.69
CA LYS A 160 10.58 -44.68 21.39
C LYS A 160 9.99 -43.90 22.54
N TRP A 161 9.41 -42.75 22.22
CA TRP A 161 8.62 -41.93 23.13
C TRP A 161 7.16 -42.03 22.70
N LYS A 162 6.33 -42.66 23.53
CA LYS A 162 4.91 -42.84 23.23
C LYS A 162 4.08 -42.12 24.28
N GLN A 163 3.44 -41.03 23.86
CA GLN A 163 2.53 -40.27 24.69
C GLN A 163 1.14 -40.93 24.72
N PRO A 164 0.25 -40.55 25.66
CA PRO A 164 -1.12 -41.07 25.71
C PRO A 164 -1.93 -40.89 24.42
N HIS A 165 -1.55 -39.90 23.60
CA HIS A 165 -2.24 -39.54 22.36
C HIS A 165 -1.49 -39.91 21.07
N GLY A 166 -0.33 -40.58 21.17
CA GLY A 166 0.48 -41.02 20.02
C GLY A 166 1.98 -40.77 20.22
N TYR A 167 2.76 -40.85 19.13
CA TYR A 167 4.22 -40.73 19.14
C TYR A 167 4.72 -39.29 18.94
N LEU A 168 3.83 -38.32 18.76
CA LEU A 168 4.20 -36.93 18.51
C LEU A 168 4.72 -36.25 19.80
N SER A 169 5.62 -35.27 19.65
CA SER A 169 6.16 -34.50 20.77
C SER A 169 5.09 -33.63 21.43
N ALA A 170 5.24 -33.28 22.72
CA ALA A 170 4.27 -32.46 23.43
C ALA A 170 4.10 -31.05 22.81
N ILE A 171 5.20 -30.49 22.29
CA ILE A 171 5.22 -29.20 21.57
C ILE A 171 4.53 -29.30 20.19
N ASP A 172 4.66 -30.44 19.51
CA ASP A 172 4.17 -30.64 18.16
C ASP A 172 2.69 -31.08 18.11
N PHE A 173 2.18 -31.69 19.20
CA PHE A 173 0.83 -32.22 19.25
C PHE A 173 -0.29 -31.18 18.96
N PRO A 174 -0.23 -29.94 19.48
CA PRO A 174 -1.19 -28.90 19.11
C PRO A 174 -1.17 -28.54 17.61
N LEU A 175 -0.02 -28.65 16.92
CA LEU A 175 0.08 -28.34 15.49
C LEU A 175 -0.76 -29.29 14.64
N LEU A 176 -0.88 -30.56 15.04
CA LEU A 176 -1.74 -31.52 14.34
C LEU A 176 -3.19 -31.04 14.27
N ARG A 177 -3.75 -30.55 15.39
CA ARG A 177 -5.12 -30.01 15.43
C ARG A 177 -5.24 -28.71 14.63
N PHE A 178 -4.23 -27.86 14.72
CA PHE A 178 -4.16 -26.63 13.93
C PHE A 178 -4.18 -26.90 12.42
N TYR A 179 -3.42 -27.88 11.93
CA TYR A 179 -3.41 -28.25 10.51
C TYR A 179 -4.73 -28.85 10.04
N ILE A 180 -5.45 -29.61 10.89
CA ILE A 180 -6.81 -30.08 10.59
C ILE A 180 -7.76 -28.89 10.39
N LEU A 181 -7.78 -27.94 11.33
CA LEU A 181 -8.64 -26.75 11.24
C LEU A 181 -8.32 -25.92 9.99
N MET A 182 -7.04 -25.72 9.69
CA MET A 182 -6.60 -25.00 8.50
C MET A 182 -6.96 -25.75 7.21
N CYS A 183 -6.83 -27.08 7.18
CA CYS A 183 -7.23 -27.87 6.02
C CYS A 183 -8.74 -27.72 5.73
N ILE A 184 -9.58 -27.79 6.76
CA ILE A 184 -11.03 -27.53 6.65
C ILE A 184 -11.28 -26.10 6.15
N PHE A 185 -10.59 -25.10 6.71
CA PHE A 185 -10.71 -23.72 6.27
C PHE A 185 -10.37 -23.56 4.78
N TYR A 186 -9.23 -24.05 4.31
CA TYR A 186 -8.85 -23.97 2.90
C TYR A 186 -9.81 -24.76 1.99
N ALA A 187 -10.32 -25.91 2.44
CA ALA A 187 -11.30 -26.69 1.69
C ALA A 187 -12.63 -25.92 1.55
N THR A 188 -13.13 -25.29 2.62
CA THR A 188 -14.34 -24.45 2.56
C THR A 188 -14.13 -23.22 1.66
N LEU A 189 -12.99 -22.55 1.77
CA LEU A 189 -12.65 -21.40 0.95
C LEU A 189 -12.55 -21.79 -0.54
N ALA A 190 -11.90 -22.92 -0.86
CA ALA A 190 -11.82 -23.47 -2.21
C ALA A 190 -13.19 -23.80 -2.77
N PHE A 191 -14.05 -24.45 -1.98
CA PHE A 191 -15.41 -24.81 -2.37
C PHE A 191 -16.24 -23.56 -2.70
N VAL A 192 -16.23 -22.56 -1.81
CA VAL A 192 -16.93 -21.28 -2.05
C VAL A 192 -16.38 -20.58 -3.29
N TRP A 193 -15.06 -20.53 -3.46
CA TRP A 193 -14.42 -19.89 -4.62
C TRP A 193 -14.80 -20.58 -5.93
N VAL A 194 -14.77 -21.91 -5.98
CA VAL A 194 -15.18 -22.69 -7.16
C VAL A 194 -16.65 -22.45 -7.50
N ILE A 195 -17.55 -22.39 -6.51
CA ILE A 195 -18.97 -22.06 -6.73
C ILE A 195 -19.11 -20.66 -7.35
N LEU A 196 -18.39 -19.66 -6.83
CA LEU A 196 -18.42 -18.30 -7.38
C LEU A 196 -17.89 -18.27 -8.82
N CYS A 197 -16.80 -18.97 -9.11
CA CYS A 197 -16.25 -19.09 -10.47
C CYS A 197 -17.23 -19.78 -11.43
N ILE A 198 -17.89 -20.86 -11.00
CA ILE A 198 -18.90 -21.55 -11.83
C ILE A 198 -20.10 -20.63 -12.08
N LYS A 199 -20.57 -19.90 -11.06
CA LYS A 199 -21.73 -19.00 -11.18
C LYS A 199 -21.46 -17.86 -12.16
N TYR A 200 -20.24 -17.33 -12.21
CA TYR A 200 -19.85 -16.18 -13.03
C TYR A 200 -18.82 -16.53 -14.11
N TYR A 201 -18.84 -17.76 -14.64
CA TYR A 201 -17.80 -18.30 -15.53
C TYR A 201 -17.55 -17.46 -16.79
N LYS A 202 -18.55 -16.70 -17.25
CA LYS A 202 -18.45 -15.85 -18.44
C LYS A 202 -17.68 -14.55 -18.20
N ASP A 203 -17.64 -14.08 -16.96
CA ASP A 203 -17.14 -12.75 -16.58
C ASP A 203 -15.84 -12.81 -15.76
N ILE A 204 -15.12 -13.93 -15.82
CA ILE A 204 -13.90 -14.17 -15.03
C ILE A 204 -12.72 -13.34 -15.53
N LEU A 205 -12.01 -12.69 -14.61
CA LEU A 205 -10.75 -11.98 -14.88
C LEU A 205 -9.54 -12.89 -14.71
N ARG A 206 -8.45 -12.65 -15.45
CA ARG A 206 -7.21 -13.45 -15.38
C ARG A 206 -6.66 -13.61 -13.96
N ILE A 207 -6.74 -12.57 -13.14
CA ILE A 207 -6.30 -12.56 -11.73
C ILE A 207 -7.02 -13.62 -10.88
N GLN A 208 -8.30 -13.91 -11.18
CA GLN A 208 -9.12 -14.82 -10.36
C GLN A 208 -8.64 -16.27 -10.47
N TYR A 209 -8.04 -16.66 -11.60
CA TYR A 209 -7.37 -17.95 -11.74
C TYR A 209 -6.16 -18.06 -10.83
N TRP A 210 -5.37 -16.99 -10.69
CA TRP A 210 -4.22 -16.96 -9.78
C TRP A 210 -4.65 -17.05 -8.31
N ILE A 211 -5.73 -16.35 -7.92
CA ILE A 211 -6.32 -16.48 -6.58
C ILE A 211 -6.74 -17.93 -6.32
N GLY A 212 -7.43 -18.56 -7.28
CA GLY A 212 -7.83 -19.97 -7.18
C GLY A 212 -6.64 -20.92 -7.04
N ALA A 213 -5.57 -20.69 -7.79
CA ALA A 213 -4.35 -21.50 -7.72
C ALA A 213 -3.65 -21.39 -6.35
N VAL A 214 -3.60 -20.19 -5.75
CA VAL A 214 -3.03 -20.00 -4.40
C VAL A 214 -3.87 -20.72 -3.33
N ILE A 215 -5.21 -20.68 -3.43
CA ILE A 215 -6.10 -21.41 -2.52
C ILE A 215 -5.88 -22.92 -2.64
N PHE A 216 -5.78 -23.43 -3.87
CA PHE A 216 -5.56 -24.84 -4.14
C PHE A 216 -4.20 -25.33 -3.62
N LEU A 217 -3.13 -24.59 -3.86
CA LEU A 217 -1.80 -24.90 -3.30
C LEU A 217 -1.80 -24.84 -1.77
N GLY A 218 -2.51 -23.90 -1.16
CA GLY A 218 -2.69 -23.84 0.30
C GLY A 218 -3.38 -25.09 0.86
N MET A 219 -4.40 -25.60 0.16
CA MET A 219 -5.07 -26.85 0.54
C MET A 219 -4.10 -28.05 0.45
N ILE A 220 -3.33 -28.15 -0.63
CA ILE A 220 -2.33 -29.23 -0.83
C ILE A 220 -1.24 -29.16 0.24
N GLU A 221 -0.70 -27.97 0.52
CA GLU A 221 0.30 -27.75 1.58
C GLU A 221 -0.20 -28.30 2.92
N LYS A 222 -1.42 -27.93 3.33
CA LYS A 222 -2.00 -28.39 4.60
C LYS A 222 -2.32 -29.87 4.60
N ALA A 223 -2.70 -30.45 3.46
CA ALA A 223 -2.89 -31.89 3.34
C ALA A 223 -1.57 -32.66 3.52
N PHE A 224 -0.46 -32.19 2.94
CA PHE A 224 0.85 -32.83 3.12
C PHE A 224 1.35 -32.73 4.56
N PHE A 225 1.27 -31.56 5.20
CA PHE A 225 1.61 -31.43 6.62
C PHE A 225 0.71 -32.29 7.50
N LEU A 226 -0.61 -32.32 7.24
CA LEU A 226 -1.52 -33.17 7.99
C LEU A 226 -1.17 -34.66 7.83
N ALA A 227 -0.87 -35.11 6.60
CA ALA A 227 -0.49 -36.48 6.32
C ALA A 227 0.80 -36.86 7.05
N GLU A 228 1.81 -36.00 7.05
CA GLU A 228 3.08 -36.23 7.72
C GLU A 228 2.90 -36.28 9.24
N TYR A 229 2.30 -35.25 9.85
CA TYR A 229 2.09 -35.20 11.30
C TYR A 229 1.15 -36.31 11.80
N SER A 230 0.15 -36.70 11.01
CA SER A 230 -0.73 -37.84 11.33
C SER A 230 0.02 -39.16 11.26
N THR A 231 0.87 -39.34 10.24
CA THR A 231 1.71 -40.53 10.10
C THR A 231 2.71 -40.61 11.25
N MET A 232 3.43 -39.53 11.54
CA MET A 232 4.35 -39.44 12.68
C MET A 232 3.64 -39.73 14.01
N ASN A 233 2.42 -39.25 14.22
CA ASN A 233 1.68 -39.52 15.45
C ASN A 233 1.28 -40.99 15.61
N ASN A 234 0.98 -41.69 14.50
CA ASN A 234 0.50 -43.07 14.50
C ASN A 234 1.64 -44.11 14.44
N SER A 235 2.65 -43.88 13.61
CA SER A 235 3.75 -44.82 13.36
C SER A 235 5.01 -44.51 14.17
N GLY A 236 5.18 -43.27 14.64
CA GLY A 236 6.41 -42.78 15.27
C GLY A 236 7.58 -42.57 14.29
N HIS A 237 7.35 -42.72 12.98
CA HIS A 237 8.36 -42.57 11.94
C HIS A 237 7.86 -41.61 10.85
N SER A 238 8.74 -40.72 10.40
CA SER A 238 8.49 -39.87 9.23
C SER A 238 8.68 -40.66 7.94
N VAL A 239 7.87 -40.36 6.92
CA VAL A 239 8.06 -40.96 5.59
C VAL A 239 9.08 -40.10 4.85
N GLU A 240 10.12 -40.74 4.34
CA GLU A 240 11.18 -40.05 3.63
C GLU A 240 10.64 -39.33 2.39
N GLY A 241 10.99 -38.04 2.25
CA GLY A 241 10.60 -37.18 1.13
C GLY A 241 9.25 -36.46 1.25
N ILE A 242 8.29 -36.90 2.09
CA ILE A 242 6.99 -36.20 2.21
C ILE A 242 7.17 -34.81 2.81
N LEU A 243 8.00 -34.68 3.85
CA LEU A 243 8.28 -33.39 4.49
C LEU A 243 9.02 -32.41 3.55
N GLU A 244 9.90 -32.92 2.69
CA GLU A 244 10.60 -32.13 1.67
C GLU A 244 9.62 -31.63 0.59
N LEU A 245 8.70 -32.49 0.15
CA LEU A 245 7.64 -32.13 -0.79
C LEU A 245 6.67 -31.12 -0.18
N ALA A 246 6.28 -31.29 1.09
CA ALA A 246 5.42 -30.36 1.82
C ALA A 246 6.04 -28.95 1.86
N GLU A 247 7.34 -28.87 2.15
CA GLU A 247 8.05 -27.59 2.16
C GLU A 247 8.20 -27.01 0.75
N LEU A 248 8.45 -27.81 -0.28
CA LEU A 248 8.49 -27.33 -1.67
C LEU A 248 7.15 -26.74 -2.13
N VAL A 249 6.03 -27.38 -1.76
CA VAL A 249 4.69 -26.85 -2.02
C VAL A 249 4.45 -25.55 -1.23
N SER A 250 4.94 -25.46 0.01
CA SER A 250 4.91 -24.22 0.82
C SER A 250 5.69 -23.09 0.12
N CYS A 251 6.89 -23.37 -0.41
CA CYS A 251 7.67 -22.42 -1.20
C CYS A 251 6.91 -21.97 -2.45
N ALA A 252 6.35 -22.90 -3.23
CA ALA A 252 5.58 -22.58 -4.43
C ALA A 252 4.37 -21.68 -4.11
N LYS A 253 3.64 -21.98 -3.03
CA LYS A 253 2.51 -21.16 -2.57
C LYS A 253 2.95 -19.75 -2.16
N ARG A 254 4.04 -19.62 -1.38
CA ARG A 254 4.60 -18.33 -0.97
C ARG A 254 4.99 -17.50 -2.19
N THR A 255 5.70 -18.09 -3.15
CA THR A 255 6.08 -17.43 -4.41
C THR A 255 4.85 -16.96 -5.19
N MET A 256 3.88 -17.84 -5.42
CA MET A 256 2.68 -17.49 -6.17
C MET A 256 1.86 -16.39 -5.49
N SER A 257 1.80 -16.39 -4.15
CA SER A 257 1.15 -15.32 -3.42
C SER A 257 1.85 -13.97 -3.57
N ARG A 258 3.19 -13.93 -3.56
CA ARG A 258 3.96 -12.69 -3.76
C ARG A 258 3.79 -12.16 -5.17
N VAL A 259 3.87 -13.05 -6.17
CA VAL A 259 3.61 -12.72 -7.57
C VAL A 259 2.19 -12.19 -7.76
N LEU A 260 1.17 -12.83 -7.16
CA LEU A 260 -0.21 -12.36 -7.20
C LEU A 260 -0.35 -10.93 -6.65
N VAL A 261 0.24 -10.64 -5.50
CA VAL A 261 0.17 -9.29 -4.90
C VAL A 261 0.85 -8.25 -5.78
N ILE A 262 2.03 -8.56 -6.37
CA ILE A 262 2.70 -7.65 -7.31
C ILE A 262 1.82 -7.38 -8.54
N ILE A 263 1.28 -8.43 -9.15
CA ILE A 263 0.42 -8.34 -10.34
C ILE A 263 -0.81 -7.47 -10.06
N VAL A 264 -1.44 -7.64 -8.89
CA VAL A 264 -2.58 -6.85 -8.45
C VAL A 264 -2.18 -5.39 -8.21
N SER A 265 -1.04 -5.13 -7.56
CA SER A 265 -0.52 -3.78 -7.28
C SER A 265 -0.13 -3.01 -8.54
N VAL A 266 0.38 -3.69 -9.58
CA VAL A 266 0.66 -3.10 -10.91
C VAL A 266 -0.63 -2.80 -11.69
N GLY A 267 -1.76 -3.38 -11.28
CA GLY A 267 -3.05 -3.15 -11.93
C GLY A 267 -3.36 -4.06 -13.11
N TYR A 268 -2.65 -5.19 -13.27
CA TYR A 268 -2.93 -6.16 -14.34
C TYR A 268 -4.38 -6.64 -14.28
N GLY A 269 -5.07 -6.70 -15.42
CA GLY A 269 -6.42 -7.27 -15.51
C GLY A 269 -7.54 -6.39 -14.93
N VAL A 270 -7.22 -5.22 -14.36
CA VAL A 270 -8.20 -4.23 -13.87
C VAL A 270 -7.94 -2.83 -14.43
N VAL A 271 -6.68 -2.41 -14.47
CA VAL A 271 -6.23 -1.09 -14.95
C VAL A 271 -5.48 -1.24 -16.27
N LYS A 272 -4.60 -2.24 -16.39
CA LYS A 272 -3.84 -2.55 -17.61
C LYS A 272 -4.24 -3.93 -18.17
N PRO A 273 -4.65 -4.04 -19.45
CA PRO A 273 -5.08 -5.32 -20.04
C PRO A 273 -3.91 -6.29 -20.29
N ARG A 274 -2.71 -5.77 -20.55
CA ARG A 274 -1.49 -6.53 -20.79
C ARG A 274 -0.35 -5.92 -19.98
N LEU A 275 0.52 -6.77 -19.43
CA LEU A 275 1.82 -6.38 -18.91
C LEU A 275 2.82 -6.83 -19.96
N GLY A 276 3.46 -5.89 -20.65
CA GLY A 276 4.52 -6.18 -21.62
C GLY A 276 5.77 -6.71 -20.92
N ASN A 277 6.88 -5.98 -21.00
CA ASN A 277 8.16 -6.38 -20.37
C ASN A 277 8.08 -6.49 -18.83
N THR A 278 7.09 -5.89 -18.19
CA THR A 278 6.88 -6.02 -16.74
C THR A 278 6.47 -7.42 -16.32
N LEU A 279 5.80 -8.20 -17.19
CA LEU A 279 5.42 -9.59 -16.85
C LEU A 279 6.65 -10.49 -16.72
N SER A 280 7.64 -10.33 -17.60
CA SER A 280 8.89 -11.10 -17.53
C SER A 280 9.73 -10.71 -16.31
N GLN A 281 9.73 -9.43 -15.93
CA GLN A 281 10.37 -8.96 -14.69
C GLN A 281 9.73 -9.59 -13.45
N VAL A 282 8.39 -9.61 -13.36
CA VAL A 282 7.67 -10.24 -12.24
C VAL A 282 7.93 -11.74 -12.19
N ALA A 283 7.94 -12.42 -13.34
CA ALA A 283 8.29 -13.84 -13.41
C ALA A 283 9.73 -14.11 -12.96
N GLY A 284 10.68 -13.26 -13.36
CA GLY A 284 12.08 -13.33 -12.93
C GLY A 284 12.25 -13.18 -11.43
N VAL A 285 11.63 -12.16 -10.82
CA VAL A 285 11.68 -11.96 -9.36
C VAL A 285 10.99 -13.11 -8.62
N GLY A 286 9.86 -13.61 -9.13
CA GLY A 286 9.20 -14.79 -8.59
C GLY A 286 10.08 -16.04 -8.63
N PHE A 287 10.81 -16.26 -9.73
CA PHE A 287 11.73 -17.38 -9.87
C PHE A 287 12.90 -17.29 -8.88
N VAL A 288 13.54 -16.12 -8.77
CA VAL A 288 14.63 -15.89 -7.81
C VAL A 288 14.15 -16.12 -6.37
N TYR A 289 12.97 -15.60 -6.02
CA TYR A 289 12.36 -15.83 -4.72
C TYR A 289 12.10 -17.33 -4.46
N PHE A 290 11.57 -18.06 -5.44
CA PHE A 290 11.34 -19.50 -5.30
C PHE A 290 12.64 -20.27 -5.06
N VAL A 291 13.71 -19.95 -5.78
CA VAL A 291 15.02 -20.62 -5.61
C VAL A 291 15.55 -20.40 -4.20
N PHE A 292 15.61 -19.15 -3.73
CA PHE A 292 16.10 -18.88 -2.37
C PHE A 292 15.19 -19.45 -1.29
N CYS A 293 13.87 -19.40 -1.49
CA CYS A 293 12.90 -19.99 -0.57
C CYS A 293 13.01 -21.53 -0.52
N ALA A 294 13.24 -22.19 -1.65
CA ALA A 294 13.41 -23.65 -1.71
C ALA A 294 14.73 -24.08 -1.08
N ILE A 295 15.82 -23.35 -1.31
CA ILE A 295 17.11 -23.63 -0.67
C ILE A 295 17.00 -23.49 0.85
N GLU A 296 16.41 -22.41 1.36
CA GLU A 296 16.23 -22.23 2.81
C GLU A 296 15.26 -23.25 3.40
N GLY A 297 14.15 -23.55 2.71
CA GLY A 297 13.17 -24.55 3.14
C GLY A 297 13.75 -25.97 3.21
N LEU A 298 14.45 -26.42 2.16
CA LEU A 298 15.10 -27.73 2.15
C LEU A 298 16.25 -27.80 3.16
N ALA A 299 17.02 -26.73 3.33
CA ALA A 299 18.06 -26.67 4.36
C ALA A 299 17.47 -26.78 5.78
N ARG A 300 16.24 -26.26 6.01
CA ARG A 300 15.55 -26.36 7.30
C ARG A 300 15.09 -27.78 7.63
N VAL A 301 14.71 -28.55 6.61
CA VAL A 301 14.17 -29.90 6.73
C VAL A 301 15.27 -30.99 6.65
N SER A 302 16.45 -30.66 6.15
CA SER A 302 17.57 -31.60 5.98
C SER A 302 18.03 -32.27 7.28
N LYS A 303 18.25 -33.58 7.21
CA LYS A 303 18.72 -34.44 8.32
C LYS A 303 20.20 -34.18 8.69
N ASN A 304 20.99 -33.54 7.83
CA ASN A 304 22.41 -33.26 8.04
C ASN A 304 22.62 -31.96 8.85
N HIS A 305 22.35 -32.02 10.16
CA HIS A 305 22.24 -30.85 11.04
C HIS A 305 23.48 -29.92 11.11
N VAL A 306 24.69 -30.40 10.85
CA VAL A 306 25.95 -29.61 10.99
C VAL A 306 26.22 -28.74 9.76
N GLU A 307 25.98 -29.26 8.55
CA GLU A 307 26.10 -28.49 7.29
C GLU A 307 24.88 -27.59 7.06
N ALA A 308 23.69 -28.07 7.47
CA ALA A 308 22.43 -27.35 7.39
C ALA A 308 22.44 -26.03 8.18
N ALA A 309 23.13 -25.95 9.32
CA ALA A 309 23.18 -24.72 10.14
C ALA A 309 23.93 -23.57 9.43
N LYS A 310 25.05 -23.87 8.75
CA LYS A 310 25.81 -22.88 7.96
C LYS A 310 25.05 -22.52 6.68
N GLN A 311 24.46 -23.50 6.01
CA GLN A 311 23.64 -23.29 4.82
C GLN A 311 22.40 -22.44 5.11
N LYS A 312 21.74 -22.65 6.26
CA LYS A 312 20.56 -21.87 6.69
C LYS A 312 20.87 -20.38 6.83
N GLN A 313 22.00 -20.01 7.42
CA GLN A 313 22.37 -18.60 7.57
C GLN A 313 22.73 -17.95 6.23
N PHE A 314 23.41 -18.68 5.34
CA PHE A 314 23.78 -18.17 4.02
C PHE A 314 22.58 -18.01 3.08
N ALA A 315 21.59 -18.90 3.16
CA ALA A 315 20.38 -18.84 2.34
C ALA A 315 19.34 -17.83 2.85
N ALA A 316 19.27 -17.59 4.16
CA ALA A 316 18.29 -16.69 4.76
C ALA A 316 18.52 -15.20 4.40
N LEU A 317 19.78 -14.76 4.30
CA LEU A 317 20.09 -13.34 4.06
C LEU A 317 19.66 -12.85 2.66
N PRO A 318 19.96 -13.54 1.55
CA PRO A 318 19.43 -13.19 0.22
C PRO A 318 17.91 -13.21 0.15
N LEU A 319 17.27 -14.15 0.86
CA LEU A 319 15.81 -14.26 0.90
C LEU A 319 15.17 -13.02 1.56
N VAL A 320 15.71 -12.55 2.69
CA VAL A 320 15.23 -11.33 3.36
C VAL A 320 15.42 -10.09 2.50
N ILE A 321 16.57 -9.95 1.82
CA ILE A 321 16.81 -8.85 0.89
C ILE A 321 15.78 -8.87 -0.25
N THR A 322 15.52 -10.06 -0.81
CA THR A 322 14.52 -10.24 -1.86
C THR A 322 13.11 -9.85 -1.39
N GLU A 323 12.73 -10.20 -0.15
CA GLU A 323 11.46 -9.77 0.45
C GLU A 323 11.38 -8.24 0.57
N ILE A 324 12.43 -7.56 1.05
CA ILE A 324 12.46 -6.09 1.16
C ILE A 324 12.24 -5.44 -0.21
N VAL A 325 12.91 -5.94 -1.25
CA VAL A 325 12.74 -5.45 -2.64
C VAL A 325 11.31 -5.67 -3.13
N ILE A 326 10.74 -6.86 -2.91
CA ILE A 326 9.36 -7.17 -3.29
C ILE A 326 8.38 -6.24 -2.55
N PHE A 327 8.55 -6.04 -1.24
CA PHE A 327 7.68 -5.16 -0.45
C PHE A 327 7.75 -3.72 -0.94
N TYR A 328 8.95 -3.19 -1.18
CA TYR A 328 9.13 -1.86 -1.75
C TYR A 328 8.42 -1.74 -3.10
N TRP A 329 8.59 -2.73 -3.99
CA TRP A 329 7.96 -2.72 -5.31
C TRP A 329 6.43 -2.80 -5.25
N ILE A 330 5.87 -3.56 -4.31
CA ILE A 330 4.42 -3.65 -4.09
C ILE A 330 3.85 -2.27 -3.74
N PHE A 331 4.45 -1.57 -2.77
CA PHE A 331 3.94 -0.29 -2.31
C PHE A 331 4.15 0.84 -3.33
N THR A 332 5.28 0.88 -4.03
CA THR A 332 5.50 1.87 -5.09
C THR A 332 4.55 1.67 -6.27
N SER A 333 4.35 0.43 -6.72
CA SER A 333 3.41 0.10 -7.80
C SER A 333 1.97 0.42 -7.42
N LEU A 334 1.60 0.13 -6.16
CA LEU A 334 0.25 0.37 -5.65
C LEU A 334 -0.05 1.87 -5.54
N SER A 335 0.90 2.66 -5.03
CA SER A 335 0.79 4.12 -4.97
C SER A 335 0.69 4.74 -6.36
N SER A 336 1.47 4.27 -7.33
CA SER A 336 1.39 4.69 -8.73
C SER A 336 0.01 4.39 -9.33
N THR A 337 -0.47 3.14 -9.20
CA THR A 337 -1.77 2.72 -9.71
C THR A 337 -2.93 3.50 -9.06
N MET A 338 -2.85 3.75 -7.75
CA MET A 338 -3.84 4.57 -7.04
C MET A 338 -3.83 6.03 -7.53
N ARG A 339 -2.66 6.61 -7.81
CA ARG A 339 -2.54 7.97 -8.39
C ARG A 339 -3.19 8.03 -9.77
N THR A 340 -2.91 7.07 -10.64
CA THR A 340 -3.54 6.98 -11.97
C THR A 340 -5.07 6.85 -11.86
N LEU A 341 -5.58 6.04 -10.94
CA LEU A 341 -7.02 5.89 -10.72
C LEU A 341 -7.68 7.15 -10.11
N LYS A 342 -6.95 7.91 -9.28
CA LYS A 342 -7.39 9.19 -8.72
C LYS A 342 -7.49 10.26 -9.81
N LEU A 343 -6.47 10.36 -10.67
CA LEU A 343 -6.46 11.27 -11.82
C LEU A 343 -7.59 10.94 -12.82
N ARG A 344 -7.83 9.65 -13.09
CA ARG A 344 -8.88 9.18 -14.01
C ARG A 344 -10.31 9.19 -13.42
N ARG A 345 -10.52 9.74 -12.21
CA ARG A 345 -11.81 9.86 -11.51
C ARG A 345 -12.63 8.55 -11.41
N ASN A 346 -11.98 7.39 -11.35
CA ASN A 346 -12.67 6.10 -11.22
C ASN A 346 -12.83 5.70 -9.75
N GLU A 347 -13.81 6.29 -9.08
CA GLU A 347 -14.00 6.18 -7.62
C GLU A 347 -14.24 4.74 -7.14
N VAL A 348 -14.93 3.91 -7.93
CA VAL A 348 -15.21 2.51 -7.56
C VAL A 348 -13.93 1.69 -7.52
N LYS A 349 -13.07 1.77 -8.55
CA LYS A 349 -11.77 1.08 -8.56
C LYS A 349 -10.84 1.64 -7.48
N LEU A 350 -10.82 2.96 -7.31
CA LEU A 350 -9.99 3.61 -6.30
C LEU A 350 -10.33 3.14 -4.88
N THR A 351 -11.61 2.97 -4.55
CA THR A 351 -12.05 2.45 -3.24
C THR A 351 -11.57 1.01 -3.02
N VAL A 352 -11.66 0.13 -4.04
CA VAL A 352 -11.15 -1.25 -3.93
C VAL A 352 -9.64 -1.27 -3.65
N TYR A 353 -8.86 -0.47 -4.39
CA TYR A 353 -7.42 -0.37 -4.20
C TYR A 353 -7.02 0.28 -2.86
N ARG A 354 -7.82 1.24 -2.36
CA ARG A 354 -7.62 1.84 -1.03
C ARG A 354 -7.83 0.81 0.08
N HIS A 355 -8.89 0.00 0.01
CA HIS A 355 -9.10 -1.07 1.00
C HIS A 355 -7.98 -2.11 0.97
N PHE A 356 -7.48 -2.44 -0.22
CA PHE A 356 -6.32 -3.32 -0.35
C PHE A 356 -5.06 -2.74 0.30
N MET A 357 -4.74 -1.47 0.02
CA MET A 357 -3.60 -0.76 0.61
C MET A 357 -3.69 -0.73 2.14
N ASN A 358 -4.85 -0.35 2.68
CA ASN A 358 -5.07 -0.30 4.13
C ASN A 358 -4.90 -1.67 4.79
N THR A 359 -5.34 -2.74 4.11
CA THR A 359 -5.18 -4.11 4.60
C THR A 359 -3.70 -4.52 4.67
N LEU A 360 -2.92 -4.17 3.65
CA LEU A 360 -1.48 -4.45 3.63
C LEU A 360 -0.73 -3.67 4.72
N VAL A 361 -1.06 -2.39 4.91
CA VAL A 361 -0.48 -1.57 5.98
C VAL A 361 -0.82 -2.15 7.36
N PHE A 362 -2.07 -2.54 7.60
CA PHE A 362 -2.47 -3.19 8.84
C PHE A 362 -1.72 -4.50 9.08
N ALA A 363 -1.53 -5.31 8.04
CA ALA A 363 -0.76 -6.55 8.13
C ALA A 363 0.71 -6.32 8.49
N VAL A 364 1.34 -5.27 7.96
CA VAL A 364 2.72 -4.89 8.31
C VAL A 364 2.80 -4.46 9.77
N ILE A 365 1.89 -3.60 10.23
CA ILE A 365 1.84 -3.16 11.63
C ILE A 365 1.64 -4.36 12.58
N ALA A 366 0.68 -5.24 12.27
CA ALA A 366 0.44 -6.45 13.05
C ALA A 366 1.67 -7.37 13.08
N SER A 367 2.41 -7.49 11.96
CA SER A 367 3.65 -8.27 11.89
C SER A 367 4.76 -7.68 12.77
N VAL A 368 4.94 -6.36 12.76
CA VAL A 368 5.95 -5.68 13.59
C VAL A 368 5.62 -5.80 15.08
N ILE A 369 4.36 -5.60 15.45
CA ILE A 369 3.91 -5.78 16.84
C ILE A 369 4.16 -7.21 17.31
N PHE A 370 3.79 -8.21 16.50
CA PHE A 370 4.02 -9.61 16.82
C PHE A 370 5.51 -9.96 16.91
N MET A 371 6.35 -9.44 16.00
CA MET A 371 7.80 -9.65 16.08
C MET A 371 8.41 -9.06 17.35
N ILE A 372 8.00 -7.85 17.77
CA ILE A 372 8.47 -7.24 19.02
C ILE A 372 8.02 -8.08 20.22
N TRP A 373 6.76 -8.51 20.21
CA TRP A 373 6.22 -9.38 21.26
C TRP A 373 6.98 -10.72 21.33
N SER A 374 7.16 -11.40 20.19
CA SER A 374 7.92 -12.65 20.11
C SER A 374 9.39 -12.46 20.52
N LEU A 375 10.02 -11.33 20.15
CA LEU A 375 11.37 -11.00 20.60
C LEU A 375 11.46 -10.88 22.14
N VAL A 376 10.56 -10.13 22.75
CA VAL A 376 10.55 -9.86 24.20
C VAL A 376 10.20 -11.10 25.01
N TYR A 377 9.22 -11.89 24.58
CA TYR A 377 8.67 -13.00 25.37
C TYR A 377 9.23 -14.38 24.99
N HIS A 378 9.66 -14.62 23.76
CA HIS A 378 10.17 -15.93 23.32
C HIS A 378 11.69 -15.95 23.14
N ILE A 379 12.26 -14.91 22.54
CA ILE A 379 13.66 -14.92 22.09
C ILE A 379 14.62 -14.46 23.20
N PHE A 380 14.37 -13.30 23.83
CA PHE A 380 15.26 -12.72 24.83
C PHE A 380 15.29 -13.42 26.20
N PRO A 381 14.21 -14.04 26.72
CA PRO A 381 14.28 -14.70 28.02
C PRO A 381 15.23 -15.89 27.99
N VAL A 382 16.14 -15.98 28.96
CA VAL A 382 17.09 -17.11 29.09
C VAL A 382 16.35 -18.42 29.35
N CYS A 383 15.17 -18.35 29.97
CA CYS A 383 14.39 -19.50 30.35
C CYS A 383 12.89 -19.21 30.30
N LEU A 384 12.14 -19.92 29.45
CA LEU A 384 10.68 -19.93 29.48
C LEU A 384 10.21 -21.03 30.43
N LYS A 385 9.60 -20.66 31.56
CA LYS A 385 8.99 -21.58 32.52
C LYS A 385 7.48 -21.75 32.31
N ASP A 386 6.84 -20.79 31.65
CA ASP A 386 5.38 -20.67 31.54
C ASP A 386 4.74 -21.47 30.41
N TRP A 387 5.51 -22.28 29.66
CA TRP A 387 4.96 -23.22 28.68
C TRP A 387 4.04 -24.28 29.31
N LYS A 388 3.99 -24.34 30.65
CA LYS A 388 3.33 -25.34 31.49
C LYS A 388 1.86 -25.04 31.83
N GLU A 389 1.36 -23.81 31.74
CA GLU A 389 -0.04 -23.48 32.09
C GLU A 389 -1.04 -23.95 31.03
N LEU A 390 -1.31 -25.25 31.00
CA LEU A 390 -2.16 -25.92 30.01
C LEU A 390 -3.50 -26.42 30.59
N GLN A 391 -3.90 -25.97 31.79
CA GLN A 391 -4.95 -26.65 32.55
C GLN A 391 -6.29 -25.92 32.77
N ASP A 392 -6.51 -24.70 32.26
CA ASP A 392 -7.83 -24.04 32.36
C ASP A 392 -8.45 -23.71 30.99
N TRP A 393 -9.23 -24.66 30.47
CA TRP A 393 -9.78 -24.70 29.11
C TRP A 393 -11.13 -24.00 28.96
N ARG A 394 -11.29 -22.75 29.42
CA ARG A 394 -12.55 -22.00 29.23
C ARG A 394 -12.49 -20.86 28.21
N ASN A 395 -11.30 -20.34 27.89
CA ASN A 395 -11.15 -19.25 26.91
C ASN A 395 -10.16 -19.64 25.81
N LEU A 396 -10.67 -19.87 24.60
CA LEU A 396 -9.86 -20.18 23.41
C LEU A 396 -8.85 -19.06 23.08
N PHE A 397 -9.14 -17.82 23.51
CA PHE A 397 -8.27 -16.65 23.39
C PHE A 397 -7.08 -16.69 24.36
N GLU A 398 -7.27 -17.10 25.63
CA GLU A 398 -6.16 -17.26 26.58
C GLU A 398 -5.31 -18.49 26.28
N PHE A 399 -5.93 -19.58 25.82
CA PHE A 399 -5.23 -20.79 25.39
C PHE A 399 -4.28 -20.54 24.21
N CYS A 400 -4.70 -19.70 23.25
CA CYS A 400 -3.88 -19.26 22.11
C CYS A 400 -2.74 -18.32 22.53
N ILE A 401 -2.86 -17.53 23.60
CA ILE A 401 -1.80 -16.59 24.00
C ILE A 401 -0.76 -17.26 24.91
N LYS A 402 -1.18 -18.20 25.78
CA LYS A 402 -0.29 -18.82 26.78
C LYS A 402 0.51 -20.04 26.28
N SER A 403 0.09 -20.67 25.18
CA SER A 403 0.76 -21.85 24.64
C SER A 403 1.93 -21.49 23.73
N GLY A 404 3.02 -21.02 24.33
CA GLY A 404 4.04 -20.20 23.67
C GLY A 404 4.66 -20.65 22.33
N TRP A 405 4.78 -21.95 22.04
CA TRP A 405 5.67 -22.42 20.97
C TRP A 405 5.02 -22.57 19.59
N TRP A 406 3.76 -23.00 19.55
CA TRP A 406 3.07 -23.20 18.28
C TRP A 406 2.48 -21.90 17.73
N VAL A 407 2.36 -20.87 18.58
CA VAL A 407 1.81 -19.55 18.25
C VAL A 407 2.69 -18.82 17.24
N ASP A 408 4.01 -18.86 17.41
CA ASP A 408 4.97 -18.29 16.45
C ASP A 408 4.76 -18.88 15.05
N THR A 409 4.49 -20.18 14.94
CA THR A 409 4.24 -20.84 13.66
C THR A 409 2.84 -20.55 13.14
N ALA A 410 1.83 -20.58 14.01
CA ALA A 410 0.44 -20.38 13.65
C ALA A 410 0.13 -18.94 13.21
N PHE A 411 0.73 -17.93 13.85
CA PHE A 411 0.52 -16.52 13.55
C PHE A 411 0.73 -16.20 12.07
N TRP A 412 1.86 -16.63 11.50
CA TRP A 412 2.18 -16.38 10.08
C TRP A 412 1.17 -17.04 9.14
N HIS A 413 0.70 -18.24 9.48
CA HIS A 413 -0.33 -18.93 8.71
C HIS A 413 -1.70 -18.23 8.82
N VAL A 414 -2.08 -17.76 10.00
CA VAL A 414 -3.34 -17.04 10.24
C VAL A 414 -3.33 -15.69 9.54
N LEU A 415 -2.24 -14.91 9.65
CA LEU A 415 -2.07 -13.63 8.97
C LEU A 415 -2.18 -13.79 7.45
N PHE A 416 -1.55 -14.82 6.90
CA PHE A 416 -1.67 -15.14 5.48
C PHE A 416 -3.12 -15.46 5.08
N CYS A 417 -3.83 -16.27 5.87
CA CYS A 417 -5.23 -16.59 5.61
C CYS A 417 -6.11 -15.33 5.66
N PHE A 418 -5.87 -14.43 6.62
CA PHE A 418 -6.57 -13.15 6.72
C PHE A 418 -6.39 -12.31 5.45
N ILE A 419 -5.16 -12.11 4.98
CA ILE A 419 -4.88 -11.37 3.75
C ILE A 419 -5.54 -12.05 2.55
N LEU A 420 -5.45 -13.37 2.44
CA LEU A 420 -6.07 -14.14 1.35
C LEU A 420 -7.59 -13.99 1.33
N VAL A 421 -8.25 -14.00 2.49
CA VAL A 421 -9.71 -13.78 2.58
C VAL A 421 -10.09 -12.38 2.12
N VAL A 422 -9.33 -11.35 2.52
CA VAL A 422 -9.58 -9.98 2.05
C VAL A 422 -9.40 -9.90 0.53
N ILE A 423 -8.36 -10.51 -0.03
CA ILE A 423 -8.15 -10.59 -1.49
C ILE A 423 -9.34 -11.30 -2.17
N VAL A 424 -9.80 -12.43 -1.63
CA VAL A 424 -10.97 -13.16 -2.15
C VAL A 424 -12.23 -12.29 -2.14
N ILE A 425 -12.45 -11.49 -1.10
CA ILE A 425 -13.62 -10.61 -0.98
C ILE A 425 -13.54 -9.44 -1.96
N LEU A 426 -12.37 -8.79 -2.08
CA LEU A 426 -12.15 -7.62 -2.93
C LEU A 426 -12.24 -7.97 -4.42
N TRP A 427 -11.70 -9.12 -4.84
CA TRP A 427 -11.65 -9.54 -6.25
C TRP A 427 -12.64 -10.65 -6.61
N ARG A 428 -13.69 -10.84 -5.81
CA ARG A 428 -14.72 -11.85 -6.07
C ARG A 428 -15.31 -11.74 -7.49
N PRO A 429 -15.61 -12.86 -8.17
CA PRO A 429 -16.35 -12.83 -9.43
C PRO A 429 -17.73 -12.15 -9.25
N SER A 430 -18.05 -11.20 -10.15
CA SER A 430 -19.33 -10.49 -10.16
C SER A 430 -19.75 -10.14 -11.59
N VAL A 431 -21.07 -9.97 -11.81
CA VAL A 431 -21.69 -9.72 -13.14
C VAL A 431 -21.11 -8.48 -13.84
N ASN A 432 -20.63 -7.49 -13.09
CA ASN A 432 -20.11 -6.25 -13.68
C ASN A 432 -18.58 -6.24 -13.83
N ASN A 433 -17.86 -7.31 -13.51
CA ASN A 433 -16.39 -7.31 -13.47
C ASN A 433 -15.76 -6.96 -14.84
N GLN A 434 -16.28 -7.48 -15.95
CA GLN A 434 -15.77 -7.14 -17.28
C GLN A 434 -16.20 -5.73 -17.75
N ARG A 435 -17.42 -5.28 -17.43
CA ARG A 435 -17.91 -3.93 -17.77
C ARG A 435 -17.13 -2.81 -17.08
N TYR A 436 -16.63 -3.04 -15.88
CA TYR A 436 -15.75 -2.10 -15.18
C TYR A 436 -14.27 -2.30 -15.50
N ALA A 437 -13.82 -3.52 -15.85
CA ALA A 437 -12.42 -3.77 -16.22
C ALA A 437 -12.05 -3.20 -17.61
N PHE A 438 -13.01 -3.12 -18.54
CA PHE A 438 -12.77 -2.73 -19.93
C PHE A 438 -13.59 -1.51 -20.43
N THR A 439 -13.97 -0.57 -19.55
CA THR A 439 -14.41 0.75 -20.03
C THR A 439 -13.28 1.29 -20.94
N PRO A 440 -13.54 1.59 -22.23
CA PRO A 440 -12.48 1.87 -23.19
C PRO A 440 -11.74 3.12 -22.73
N LEU A 441 -10.49 2.89 -22.35
CA LEU A 441 -9.48 3.91 -22.14
C LEU A 441 -9.10 4.42 -23.53
N LEU A 442 -9.72 5.51 -23.97
CA LEU A 442 -9.40 6.17 -25.24
C LEU A 442 -8.17 7.09 -25.14
N ASP A 443 -7.17 6.72 -24.32
CA ASP A 443 -6.04 7.62 -24.05
C ASP A 443 -4.73 6.94 -23.60
N ASP A 444 -4.56 5.62 -23.85
CA ASP A 444 -3.23 5.01 -23.69
C ASP A 444 -2.49 5.13 -25.05
N SER A 445 -1.83 6.27 -25.28
CA SER A 445 -0.96 6.52 -26.43
C SER A 445 0.48 6.02 -26.26
N GLU A 446 0.75 5.11 -25.31
CA GLU A 446 2.12 4.67 -24.98
C GLU A 446 2.48 3.25 -25.43
N ASP A 447 1.57 2.47 -26.04
CA ASP A 447 1.90 1.11 -26.52
C ASP A 447 1.21 0.79 -27.87
N GLU A 448 1.75 1.29 -28.99
CA GLU A 448 1.23 1.00 -30.34
C GLU A 448 1.40 -0.47 -30.78
N ASN A 449 2.12 -1.31 -30.03
CA ASN A 449 2.23 -2.74 -30.37
C ASN A 449 0.94 -3.56 -30.09
N ASP A 450 -0.01 -3.03 -29.32
CA ASP A 450 -1.19 -3.79 -28.88
C ASP A 450 -2.49 -3.47 -29.65
N GLN A 451 -2.52 -2.41 -30.47
CA GLN A 451 -3.75 -2.04 -31.20
C GLN A 451 -4.09 -3.02 -32.35
N ASP A 452 -3.09 -3.61 -33.00
CA ASP A 452 -3.30 -4.54 -34.13
C ASP A 452 -3.81 -5.94 -33.69
N GLU A 453 -3.65 -6.31 -32.42
CA GLU A 453 -4.08 -7.61 -31.90
C GLU A 453 -5.43 -7.59 -31.18
N ILE A 454 -5.85 -6.47 -30.58
CA ILE A 454 -7.15 -6.37 -29.92
C ILE A 454 -8.29 -6.56 -30.94
N PHE A 455 -8.10 -6.13 -32.19
CA PHE A 455 -9.04 -6.38 -33.28
C PHE A 455 -9.06 -7.85 -33.75
N ASN A 456 -7.97 -8.62 -33.59
CA ASN A 456 -7.92 -10.04 -33.95
C ASN A 456 -8.42 -10.97 -32.82
N ALA A 457 -8.37 -10.53 -31.55
CA ALA A 457 -8.76 -11.35 -30.40
C ALA A 457 -10.28 -11.39 -30.15
N SER A 458 -11.06 -10.50 -30.79
CA SER A 458 -12.52 -10.61 -30.81
C SER A 458 -12.95 -11.61 -31.88
N SER A 459 -13.04 -12.88 -31.51
CA SER A 459 -13.55 -13.94 -32.37
C SER A 459 -15.06 -13.73 -32.62
N VAL A 460 -15.40 -12.81 -33.53
CA VAL A 460 -16.70 -12.77 -34.18
C VAL A 460 -16.57 -13.59 -35.46
N PRO A 461 -17.34 -14.69 -35.62
CA PRO A 461 -17.30 -15.50 -36.82
C PRO A 461 -17.93 -14.71 -37.98
N GLY A 462 -17.10 -13.97 -38.71
CA GLY A 462 -17.54 -13.13 -39.82
C GLY A 462 -16.46 -12.30 -40.51
N PHE A 463 -15.30 -12.07 -39.90
CA PHE A 463 -14.29 -11.13 -40.44
C PHE A 463 -13.08 -11.77 -41.13
N GLU A 464 -12.97 -13.10 -41.17
CA GLU A 464 -11.81 -13.80 -41.76
C GLU A 464 -11.74 -13.76 -43.29
N MET A 465 -12.75 -13.24 -44.00
CA MET A 465 -12.76 -13.28 -45.47
C MET A 465 -12.13 -12.07 -46.19
N LEU A 466 -11.69 -11.03 -45.46
CA LEU A 466 -11.14 -9.81 -46.08
C LEU A 466 -9.61 -9.73 -46.09
N LYS A 467 -8.89 -10.62 -45.39
CA LYS A 467 -7.42 -10.55 -45.24
C LYS A 467 -6.62 -11.20 -46.38
N GLN A 468 -7.28 -11.70 -47.43
CA GLN A 468 -6.63 -12.53 -48.45
C GLN A 468 -6.21 -11.77 -49.73
N ARG A 469 -6.19 -10.43 -49.74
CA ARG A 469 -5.96 -9.67 -50.98
C ARG A 469 -4.75 -8.75 -51.06
N GLU A 470 -3.96 -8.58 -50.00
CA GLU A 470 -2.77 -7.72 -50.07
C GLU A 470 -1.58 -8.38 -49.39
N SER A 471 -0.81 -9.15 -50.15
CA SER A 471 0.50 -9.63 -49.72
C SER A 471 1.47 -9.52 -50.91
N GLY A 472 2.39 -8.57 -50.81
CA GLY A 472 3.48 -8.36 -51.75
C GLY A 472 4.66 -7.69 -51.05
N ASN A 473 5.85 -8.29 -51.19
CA ASN A 473 7.09 -7.98 -50.46
C ASN A 473 7.64 -6.54 -50.57
N GLY A 474 6.99 -5.64 -51.31
CA GLY A 474 7.42 -4.23 -51.45
C GLY A 474 6.86 -3.29 -50.38
N ALA A 475 5.75 -3.63 -49.73
CA ALA A 475 5.12 -2.77 -48.71
C ALA A 475 5.80 -2.89 -47.33
N GLU A 476 6.39 -4.05 -47.03
CA GLU A 476 7.09 -4.35 -45.77
C GLU A 476 8.34 -3.46 -45.59
N ILE A 477 9.12 -3.31 -46.66
CA ILE A 477 10.40 -2.57 -46.65
C ILE A 477 10.17 -1.06 -46.49
N ARG A 478 9.05 -0.55 -47.01
CA ARG A 478 8.68 0.87 -46.87
C ARG A 478 8.23 1.21 -45.45
N ARG A 479 7.48 0.31 -44.80
CA ARG A 479 7.08 0.45 -43.39
C ARG A 479 8.26 0.39 -42.43
N GLN A 480 9.24 -0.49 -42.68
CA GLN A 480 10.45 -0.56 -41.83
C GLN A 480 11.28 0.73 -41.88
N LYS A 481 11.44 1.34 -43.06
CA LYS A 481 12.18 2.60 -43.22
C LYS A 481 11.48 3.83 -42.63
N GLU A 482 10.16 3.84 -42.58
CA GLU A 482 9.39 4.89 -41.91
C GLU A 482 9.46 4.72 -40.38
N LYS A 483 9.43 3.47 -39.88
CA LYS A 483 9.59 3.18 -38.44
C LYS A 483 10.96 3.54 -37.89
N GLU A 484 12.03 3.23 -38.64
CA GLU A 484 13.41 3.61 -38.26
C GLU A 484 13.63 5.14 -38.23
N ARG A 485 12.88 5.91 -39.03
CA ARG A 485 12.94 7.38 -39.01
C ARG A 485 12.18 8.01 -37.85
N GLU A 486 11.07 7.39 -37.45
CA GLU A 486 10.24 7.88 -36.34
C GLU A 486 10.91 7.58 -35.00
N ASP A 487 11.50 6.39 -34.84
CA ASP A 487 12.26 6.01 -33.64
C ASP A 487 13.47 6.94 -33.41
N HIS A 488 14.13 7.37 -34.49
CA HIS A 488 15.25 8.32 -34.40
C HIS A 488 14.81 9.73 -33.98
N ARG A 489 13.61 10.19 -34.37
CA ARG A 489 13.05 11.47 -33.93
C ARG A 489 12.64 11.44 -32.46
N ILE A 490 12.03 10.34 -32.01
CA ILE A 490 11.62 10.16 -30.61
C ILE A 490 12.85 10.15 -29.69
N GLN A 491 13.95 9.53 -30.12
CA GLN A 491 15.20 9.50 -29.38
C GLN A 491 15.81 10.92 -29.22
N ASP A 492 15.78 11.73 -30.28
CA ASP A 492 16.26 13.11 -30.26
C ASP A 492 15.37 14.02 -29.39
N ASP A 493 14.05 13.81 -29.40
CA ASP A 493 13.09 14.55 -28.57
C ASP A 493 13.22 14.20 -27.07
N LEU A 494 13.49 12.93 -26.73
CA LEU A 494 13.78 12.50 -25.35
C LEU A 494 15.10 13.09 -24.84
N GLN A 495 16.11 13.17 -25.71
CA GLN A 495 17.40 13.77 -25.36
C GLN A 495 17.27 15.29 -25.15
N TRP A 496 16.37 15.95 -25.88
CA TRP A 496 16.04 17.36 -25.65
C TRP A 496 15.34 17.60 -24.30
N ILE A 497 14.48 16.67 -23.85
CA ILE A 497 13.73 16.77 -22.58
C ILE A 497 14.66 16.65 -21.36
N ASP A 498 15.60 15.70 -21.37
CA ASP A 498 16.56 15.50 -20.27
C ASP A 498 17.52 16.70 -20.13
N ASP A 499 17.84 17.38 -21.23
CA ASP A 499 18.76 18.52 -21.24
C ASP A 499 18.09 19.86 -20.85
N HIS A 500 16.74 19.94 -20.83
CA HIS A 500 16.01 21.22 -20.67
C HIS A 500 15.03 21.29 -19.48
N ILE A 501 14.84 20.23 -18.69
CA ILE A 501 13.98 20.26 -17.50
C ILE A 501 14.85 20.21 -16.22
N PRO A 502 14.87 21.27 -15.37
CA PRO A 502 15.55 21.23 -14.10
C PRO A 502 14.81 20.33 -13.10
N SER A 503 15.56 19.58 -12.30
CA SER A 503 15.07 18.64 -11.28
C SER A 503 14.23 19.28 -10.14
N SER A 504 14.07 20.60 -10.10
CA SER A 504 13.24 21.32 -9.11
C SER A 504 11.74 21.34 -9.46
N LEU A 505 11.35 21.10 -10.72
CA LEU A 505 9.95 21.15 -11.15
C LEU A 505 9.15 19.90 -10.70
N ALA A 506 9.84 18.77 -10.52
CA ALA A 506 9.23 17.51 -10.08
C ALA A 506 8.85 17.53 -8.59
N GLU A 507 9.51 18.35 -7.78
CA GLU A 507 9.27 18.46 -6.32
C GLU A 507 8.06 19.36 -6.01
N HIS A 508 7.77 20.35 -6.87
CA HIS A 508 6.69 21.32 -6.66
C HIS A 508 5.28 20.78 -6.97
N LEU A 509 5.17 19.68 -7.72
CA LEU A 509 3.91 19.01 -8.09
C LEU A 509 3.34 18.09 -7.00
N LEU A 510 4.01 17.98 -5.83
CA LEU A 510 3.56 17.16 -4.71
C LEU A 510 2.78 17.95 -3.63
N VAL A 511 2.71 19.29 -3.75
CA VAL A 511 2.12 20.16 -2.71
C VAL A 511 0.64 20.48 -2.99
N ASP A 512 0.19 20.44 -4.25
CA ASP A 512 -1.16 20.91 -4.64
C ASP A 512 -2.33 19.99 -4.20
N ASP A 513 -2.07 18.77 -3.72
CA ASP A 513 -3.12 17.76 -3.41
C ASP A 513 -3.59 17.80 -1.93
N ASP A 514 -2.87 18.51 -1.05
CA ASP A 514 -3.22 18.66 0.37
C ASP A 514 -4.13 19.89 0.63
N GLU A 515 -3.98 20.96 -0.15
CA GLU A 515 -4.83 22.18 -0.03
C GLU A 515 -6.29 21.94 -0.48
N ASP A 516 -6.51 21.13 -1.52
CA ASP A 516 -7.85 20.79 -2.02
C ASP A 516 -8.64 19.87 -1.06
N LYS A 517 -7.92 19.17 -0.17
CA LYS A 517 -8.49 18.34 0.89
C LYS A 517 -8.94 19.18 2.08
N GLU A 518 -8.13 20.16 2.48
CA GLU A 518 -8.49 21.13 3.52
C GLU A 518 -9.65 22.04 3.10
N ALA A 519 -9.71 22.45 1.83
CA ALA A 519 -10.81 23.26 1.33
C ALA A 519 -12.17 22.53 1.39
N ARG A 520 -12.20 21.21 1.09
CA ARG A 520 -13.42 20.38 1.12
C ARG A 520 -13.85 19.97 2.52
N ASP A 521 -12.91 19.71 3.42
CA ASP A 521 -13.23 19.43 4.83
C ASP A 521 -13.63 20.71 5.59
N SER A 522 -13.11 21.88 5.19
CA SER A 522 -13.54 23.18 5.73
C SER A 522 -14.97 23.54 5.31
N THR A 523 -15.38 23.28 4.06
CA THR A 523 -16.78 23.52 3.62
C THR A 523 -17.77 22.56 4.29
N ARG A 524 -17.39 21.28 4.50
CA ARG A 524 -18.25 20.29 5.16
C ARG A 524 -18.42 20.57 6.66
N ASN A 525 -17.39 21.14 7.30
CA ASN A 525 -17.46 21.59 8.68
C ASN A 525 -18.23 22.91 8.85
N GLN A 526 -18.20 23.80 7.85
CA GLN A 526 -18.98 25.05 7.85
C GLN A 526 -20.50 24.80 7.78
N GLU A 527 -20.96 23.86 6.94
CA GLU A 527 -22.39 23.52 6.86
C GLU A 527 -22.92 22.77 8.10
N HIS A 528 -22.07 21.98 8.76
CA HIS A 528 -22.40 21.34 10.04
C HIS A 528 -22.40 22.34 11.21
N LEU A 529 -21.49 23.31 11.22
CA LEU A 529 -21.43 24.35 12.25
C LEU A 529 -22.59 25.35 12.14
N GLN A 530 -23.07 25.67 10.93
CA GLN A 530 -24.23 26.55 10.76
C GLN A 530 -25.55 25.94 11.24
N ARG A 531 -25.70 24.61 11.22
CA ARG A 531 -26.86 23.93 11.82
C ARG A 531 -26.79 23.78 13.34
N ILE A 532 -25.59 23.83 13.92
CA ILE A 532 -25.37 23.67 15.36
C ILE A 532 -25.42 25.04 16.08
N LEU A 533 -25.18 26.15 15.37
CA LEU A 533 -25.16 27.50 15.94
C LEU A 533 -26.55 28.12 16.25
N GLU A 534 -27.67 27.47 15.94
CA GLU A 534 -29.02 27.96 16.32
C GLU A 534 -29.55 27.38 17.64
N ILE A 535 -28.81 26.50 18.32
CA ILE A 535 -29.29 25.86 19.56
C ILE A 535 -28.17 25.81 20.62
N VAL A 536 -28.29 26.71 21.62
CA VAL A 536 -27.73 26.65 23.00
C VAL A 536 -26.33 27.27 23.26
N PRO A 537 -26.10 27.95 24.43
CA PRO A 537 -24.96 28.81 24.70
C PRO A 537 -23.80 28.13 25.46
N THR A 538 -22.59 28.70 25.26
CA THR A 538 -21.39 28.70 26.12
C THR A 538 -21.19 27.53 27.08
N ASN A 539 -20.46 26.50 26.62
CA ASN A 539 -19.38 25.78 27.34
C ASN A 539 -19.19 24.40 26.68
N ALA A 540 -18.03 24.19 26.03
CA ALA A 540 -17.57 22.85 25.67
C ALA A 540 -16.05 22.85 25.39
N GLN A 541 -15.27 22.63 26.44
CA GLN A 541 -14.00 21.93 26.33
C GLN A 541 -14.32 20.44 26.17
N HIS A 542 -14.02 19.86 25.02
CA HIS A 542 -13.63 18.45 24.83
C HIS A 542 -13.49 18.22 23.32
N ASN A 543 -12.25 18.06 22.86
CA ASN A 543 -11.83 17.14 21.78
C ASN A 543 -10.40 17.50 21.32
N THR A 544 -9.41 16.99 22.04
CA THR A 544 -8.02 16.83 21.54
C THR A 544 -7.48 15.48 22.00
N HIS A 545 -8.11 14.40 21.54
CA HIS A 545 -7.60 13.04 21.66
C HIS A 545 -7.58 12.37 20.28
N GLU A 546 -6.89 12.99 19.33
CA GLU A 546 -6.42 12.33 18.11
C GLU A 546 -5.39 13.29 17.52
N TRP A 547 -4.10 12.98 17.68
CA TRP A 547 -2.85 13.44 16.99
C TRP A 547 -1.66 13.35 17.96
N ALA A 548 -1.58 12.30 18.79
CA ALA A 548 -0.50 12.12 19.76
C ALA A 548 0.55 11.11 19.27
N VAL A 549 1.14 11.31 18.09
CA VAL A 549 2.37 10.60 17.68
C VAL A 549 3.29 11.53 16.88
N THR A 550 3.54 12.72 17.40
CA THR A 550 4.80 13.42 17.15
C THR A 550 5.18 14.19 18.42
N SER A 551 6.38 13.90 18.92
CA SER A 551 7.18 14.82 19.73
C SER A 551 7.01 14.82 21.25
N ARG A 552 7.67 13.86 21.92
CA ARG A 552 8.26 14.08 23.27
C ARG A 552 9.37 15.16 23.27
N VAL A 553 9.79 15.64 22.09
CA VAL A 553 10.76 16.73 21.91
C VAL A 553 10.08 18.12 21.95
N ALA A 554 8.80 18.23 21.56
CA ALA A 554 8.01 19.46 21.62
C ALA A 554 7.64 19.81 23.07
N GLN A 555 7.52 18.81 23.94
CA GLN A 555 7.40 19.03 25.38
C GLN A 555 8.64 19.69 26.00
N LEU A 556 9.84 19.50 25.41
CA LEU A 556 11.06 20.18 25.83
C LEU A 556 11.17 21.59 25.23
N ALA A 557 10.65 21.83 24.02
CA ALA A 557 10.56 23.18 23.45
C ALA A 557 9.48 24.05 24.15
N GLY A 558 8.42 23.43 24.68
CA GLY A 558 7.42 24.10 25.52
C GLY A 558 7.98 24.68 26.83
N VAL A 559 9.18 24.26 27.25
CA VAL A 559 9.90 24.84 28.40
C VAL A 559 10.43 26.24 28.09
N ALA A 560 10.59 26.58 26.80
CA ALA A 560 11.18 27.83 26.34
C ALA A 560 10.20 29.00 26.17
N PHE A 561 8.91 28.73 26.08
CA PHE A 561 7.88 29.69 25.70
C PHE A 561 6.83 29.80 26.81
N LEU A 562 6.73 30.97 27.44
CA LEU A 562 5.95 31.16 28.66
C LEU A 562 4.57 31.81 28.39
N ARG A 563 3.59 31.40 29.20
CA ARG A 563 2.22 31.94 29.22
C ARG A 563 2.16 33.15 30.16
N HIS A 564 1.46 34.21 29.75
CA HIS A 564 1.27 35.40 30.59
C HIS A 564 0.44 35.09 31.85
N SER A 565 1.03 35.23 33.04
CA SER A 565 0.32 35.38 34.33
C SER A 565 0.38 36.85 34.76
N ALA A 566 -0.75 37.44 35.11
CA ALA A 566 -0.84 38.82 35.57
C ALA A 566 -1.12 38.83 37.07
N ASP A 567 -0.10 39.07 37.91
CA ASP A 567 -0.28 39.93 39.09
C ASP A 567 1.04 40.56 39.55
N ARG A 568 0.99 41.85 39.86
CA ARG A 568 2.10 42.62 40.44
C ARG A 568 2.05 42.47 41.95
N ARG A 569 3.13 42.06 42.62
CA ARG A 569 3.50 42.57 43.96
C ARG A 569 4.95 42.22 44.36
N HIS A 570 5.48 43.11 45.20
CA HIS A 570 6.89 43.31 45.55
C HIS A 570 7.59 42.17 46.33
N GLY A 571 8.90 42.04 46.09
CA GLY A 571 9.92 42.05 47.16
C GLY A 571 10.55 40.72 47.60
N GLY A 572 11.89 40.65 47.48
CA GLY A 572 12.77 40.17 48.56
C GLY A 572 13.27 38.71 48.57
N LEU A 573 14.57 38.56 48.30
CA LEU A 573 15.58 37.70 48.94
C LEU A 573 15.43 36.16 49.12
N SER A 574 16.53 35.52 48.68
CA SER A 574 17.36 34.48 49.33
C SER A 574 16.93 33.00 49.38
N ASP A 575 17.82 32.18 48.79
CA ASP A 575 18.42 30.93 49.26
C ASP A 575 17.56 29.80 49.88
N ALA A 576 17.65 28.66 49.18
CA ALA A 576 18.01 27.33 49.69
C ALA A 576 16.96 26.42 50.39
N PHE A 577 17.12 25.14 50.04
CA PHE A 577 16.80 23.88 50.73
C PHE A 577 15.70 22.96 50.16
N CYS A 578 16.15 21.71 50.06
CA CYS A 578 15.55 20.48 49.51
C CYS A 578 14.88 19.68 50.65
N GLY A 579 13.81 18.89 50.38
CA GLY A 579 13.30 17.92 51.36
C GLY A 579 11.88 17.34 51.15
N VAL A 580 11.78 16.29 50.33
CA VAL A 580 11.19 14.94 50.57
C VAL A 580 9.90 14.73 51.44
N GLN A 581 9.01 13.88 50.89
CA GLN A 581 8.14 12.81 51.49
C GLN A 581 6.60 12.98 51.58
N THR A 582 5.92 12.19 50.71
CA THR A 582 4.82 11.20 50.94
C THR A 582 3.70 11.53 51.95
N LYS A 583 2.41 11.27 51.70
CA LYS A 583 1.78 9.93 51.55
C LYS A 583 0.26 10.09 51.28
N ALA A 584 -0.35 9.02 50.76
CA ALA A 584 -1.73 8.83 50.31
C ALA A 584 -2.88 9.22 51.27
N GLU A 585 -4.04 9.61 50.71
CA GLU A 585 -5.33 8.87 50.76
C GLU A 585 -6.47 9.69 50.10
N VAL A 586 -7.31 9.01 49.32
CA VAL A 586 -8.61 9.46 48.76
C VAL A 586 -9.68 8.82 49.68
N PRO A 587 -10.84 9.41 50.04
CA PRO A 587 -11.76 10.12 49.13
C PRO A 587 -12.62 11.27 49.75
N ASN A 588 -13.12 12.15 48.90
CA ASN A 588 -14.57 12.38 48.68
C ASN A 588 -14.79 13.71 47.95
N ASP A 589 -15.80 13.66 47.10
CA ASP A 589 -16.35 14.77 46.33
C ASP A 589 -16.52 16.04 47.17
N ASP A 590 -16.04 17.16 46.63
CA ASP A 590 -16.82 18.39 46.46
C ASP A 590 -15.92 19.47 45.84
N ASP A 591 -16.48 20.11 44.81
CA ASP A 591 -16.00 21.25 44.04
C ASP A 591 -14.91 22.13 44.68
N ALA A 592 -13.68 22.04 44.16
CA ALA A 592 -12.65 23.04 44.37
C ALA A 592 -11.81 23.23 43.10
N TYR A 593 -12.00 24.40 42.48
CA TYR A 593 -11.14 25.00 41.47
C TYR A 593 -9.72 25.13 42.05
N MET A 594 -8.76 24.34 41.55
CA MET A 594 -7.34 24.48 41.90
C MET A 594 -6.57 25.02 40.70
N ASP A 595 -6.05 26.24 40.87
CA ASP A 595 -4.87 26.72 40.15
C ASP A 595 -3.74 25.69 40.32
N GLN A 596 -3.17 25.22 39.21
CA GLN A 596 -1.89 24.51 39.22
C GLN A 596 -0.91 25.23 38.31
N ASP A 597 -0.10 26.10 38.93
CA ASP A 597 1.22 26.44 38.44
C ASP A 597 2.06 25.16 38.34
N ILE A 598 2.46 24.78 37.13
CA ILE A 598 3.45 23.72 36.93
C ILE A 598 4.83 24.34 37.11
N VAL A 599 5.34 24.27 38.34
CA VAL A 599 6.76 24.48 38.65
C VAL A 599 7.50 23.18 38.34
N LEU A 600 8.23 23.13 37.21
CA LEU A 600 9.17 22.06 36.90
C LEU A 600 10.42 22.20 37.79
N THR A 601 10.45 21.46 38.90
CA THR A 601 11.66 21.29 39.71
C THR A 601 12.60 20.26 39.07
N ASN A 602 13.88 20.63 39.05
CA ASN A 602 15.08 19.85 38.70
C ASN A 602 14.93 18.32 38.53
N PHE A 603 14.94 17.83 37.29
CA PHE A 603 15.27 16.44 36.97
C PHE A 603 16.77 16.31 36.65
N THR A 604 17.61 16.35 37.67
CA THR A 604 18.99 15.83 37.60
C THR A 604 18.95 14.33 37.91
N GLY A 605 18.58 13.52 36.92
CA GLY A 605 18.57 12.07 37.01
C GLY A 605 18.95 11.44 35.68
N SER A 606 20.12 10.84 35.63
CA SER A 606 20.77 10.24 34.46
C SER A 606 19.90 9.24 33.69
N SER A 607 19.49 9.58 32.46
CA SER A 607 19.02 8.68 31.39
C SER A 607 19.06 9.47 30.03
N PRO A 608 18.69 8.93 28.84
CA PRO A 608 19.28 9.23 27.50
C PRO A 608 19.23 10.67 26.92
N CYS A 609 18.97 11.69 27.73
CA CYS A 609 18.86 13.09 27.31
C CYS A 609 20.18 13.71 26.82
N LYS A 610 21.34 13.15 27.18
CA LYS A 610 22.65 13.62 26.70
C LYS A 610 22.98 13.20 25.25
N MET A 611 22.27 12.23 24.68
CA MET A 611 22.43 11.83 23.27
C MET A 611 21.38 12.47 22.36
N ALA A 612 20.21 12.81 22.88
CA ALA A 612 19.19 13.58 22.14
C ALA A 612 19.59 15.05 21.95
N SER A 613 20.31 15.66 22.90
CA SER A 613 20.79 17.05 22.79
C SER A 613 21.88 17.28 21.73
N LYS A 614 22.31 16.23 21.02
CA LYS A 614 23.28 16.31 19.92
C LYS A 614 22.66 16.11 18.52
N ARG A 615 21.35 15.83 18.43
CA ARG A 615 20.60 15.97 17.18
C ARG A 615 19.92 17.34 17.23
N ALA A 616 20.49 18.27 16.48
CA ALA A 616 20.05 19.64 16.31
C ALA A 616 18.51 19.71 16.18
N LEU A 617 17.89 20.53 17.01
CA LEU A 617 16.45 20.79 16.96
C LEU A 617 16.23 21.79 15.81
N GLU A 618 16.05 21.28 14.59
CA GLU A 618 15.96 22.11 13.36
C GLU A 618 14.57 22.71 13.14
N LEU A 619 13.50 22.08 13.65
CA LEU A 619 12.11 22.52 13.48
C LEU A 619 11.40 22.66 14.84
N VAL A 620 10.73 23.79 15.04
CA VAL A 620 9.88 24.10 16.20
C VAL A 620 8.46 24.38 15.71
N VAL A 621 7.47 23.66 16.22
CA VAL A 621 6.04 23.88 15.92
C VAL A 621 5.27 24.01 17.24
N LEU A 622 4.72 25.19 17.52
CA LEU A 622 4.03 25.51 18.77
C LEU A 622 2.77 26.35 18.50
N ASN A 623 1.86 25.81 17.69
CA ASN A 623 0.64 26.50 17.31
C ASN A 623 -0.41 26.46 18.43
N ASN A 624 -1.18 27.55 18.58
CA ASN A 624 -2.29 27.64 19.55
C ASN A 624 -1.90 27.36 21.01
N ALA A 625 -0.67 27.72 21.39
CA ALA A 625 -0.10 27.46 22.71
C ALA A 625 -0.24 28.65 23.69
N ASN A 626 -0.90 29.73 23.26
CA ASN A 626 -1.14 30.94 24.05
C ASN A 626 0.16 31.60 24.55
N ILE A 627 1.22 31.50 23.74
CA ILE A 627 2.56 32.02 24.02
C ILE A 627 2.58 33.53 23.79
N SER A 628 3.21 34.28 24.70
CA SER A 628 3.34 35.75 24.59
C SER A 628 4.78 36.27 24.58
N TYR A 629 5.72 35.53 25.18
CA TYR A 629 7.14 35.92 25.24
C TYR A 629 8.06 34.70 25.33
N LEU A 630 9.33 34.88 24.97
CA LEU A 630 10.38 33.88 25.15
C LEU A 630 10.81 33.86 26.63
N GLY A 631 10.92 32.67 27.23
CA GLY A 631 11.40 32.47 28.61
C GLY A 631 12.88 32.81 28.78
N ASP A 632 13.50 32.37 29.88
CA ASP A 632 14.89 32.75 30.19
C ASP A 632 15.89 32.20 29.15
N VAL A 633 16.34 33.12 28.29
CA VAL A 633 17.22 32.85 27.15
C VAL A 633 18.53 32.18 27.58
N SER A 634 19.03 32.46 28.80
CA SER A 634 20.29 31.90 29.28
C SER A 634 20.24 30.38 29.46
N GLU A 635 19.06 29.82 29.77
CA GLU A 635 18.88 28.38 29.97
C GLU A 635 18.61 27.65 28.64
N ILE A 636 18.00 28.33 27.67
CA ILE A 636 17.47 27.71 26.43
C ILE A 636 18.37 27.97 25.22
N SER A 637 19.31 28.92 25.30
CA SER A 637 20.21 29.29 24.19
C SER A 637 20.94 28.09 23.56
N SER A 638 21.30 27.07 24.35
CA SER A 638 21.94 25.85 23.83
C SER A 638 21.02 24.97 22.97
N LEU A 639 19.70 25.01 23.18
CA LEU A 639 18.70 24.28 22.39
C LEU A 639 18.28 25.01 21.11
N LEU A 640 18.32 26.34 21.14
CA LEU A 640 17.81 27.21 20.07
C LEU A 640 18.84 27.51 18.96
N GLN A 641 20.13 27.25 19.19
CA GLN A 641 21.22 27.56 18.25
C GLN A 641 21.12 26.87 16.88
N HIS A 642 20.33 25.80 16.76
CA HIS A 642 20.21 25.02 15.52
C HIS A 642 18.81 25.04 14.90
N VAL A 643 17.89 25.84 15.44
CA VAL A 643 16.53 25.96 14.88
C VAL A 643 16.60 26.69 13.55
N ALA A 644 16.17 26.00 12.49
CA ALA A 644 16.07 26.50 11.13
C ALA A 644 14.62 26.88 10.77
N GLU A 645 13.61 26.27 11.38
CA GLU A 645 12.21 26.52 11.09
C GLU A 645 11.41 26.68 12.39
N ALA A 646 10.62 27.75 12.48
CA ALA A 646 9.77 28.03 13.63
C ALA A 646 8.35 28.37 13.19
N ASP A 647 7.40 27.51 13.55
CA ASP A 647 5.97 27.72 13.41
C ASP A 647 5.34 28.08 14.76
N LEU A 648 4.90 29.33 14.86
CA LEU A 648 4.38 29.96 16.07
C LEU A 648 3.00 30.59 15.79
N ALA A 649 2.25 30.06 14.84
CA ALA A 649 0.95 30.57 14.46
C ALA A 649 -0.08 30.46 15.62
N TRP A 650 -1.10 31.32 15.59
CA TRP A 650 -2.20 31.32 16.57
C TRP A 650 -1.74 31.49 18.03
N ASN A 651 -0.78 32.37 18.28
CA ASN A 651 -0.32 32.71 19.64
C ASN A 651 -0.64 34.17 19.99
N ARG A 652 -0.09 34.67 21.10
CA ARG A 652 -0.19 36.07 21.55
C ARG A 652 1.16 36.80 21.42
N ILE A 653 1.94 36.46 20.40
CA ILE A 653 3.28 37.01 20.18
C ILE A 653 3.19 38.48 19.75
N GLN A 654 4.00 39.32 20.39
CA GLN A 654 4.16 40.74 20.07
C GLN A 654 5.57 41.02 19.51
N TRP A 655 5.80 42.22 18.98
CA TRP A 655 7.06 42.61 18.34
C TRP A 655 8.31 42.46 19.23
N ASP A 656 8.19 42.63 20.55
CA ASP A 656 9.30 42.40 21.49
C ASP A 656 9.77 40.94 21.49
N CYS A 657 8.82 40.00 21.41
CA CYS A 657 9.13 38.59 21.30
C CYS A 657 9.69 38.25 19.91
N VAL A 658 9.20 38.88 18.84
CA VAL A 658 9.78 38.73 17.49
C VAL A 658 11.23 39.18 17.48
N LYS A 659 11.55 40.32 18.13
CA LYS A 659 12.94 40.76 18.32
C LYS A 659 13.79 39.70 19.02
N ALA A 660 13.30 39.13 20.11
CA ALA A 660 14.00 38.08 20.85
C ALA A 660 14.24 36.83 19.97
N LEU A 661 13.23 36.41 19.20
CA LEU A 661 13.34 35.28 18.27
C LEU A 661 14.44 35.51 17.23
N LEU A 662 14.41 36.64 16.54
CA LEU A 662 15.42 36.97 15.53
C LEU A 662 16.82 37.17 16.13
N THR A 663 16.93 37.56 17.40
CA THR A 663 18.23 37.72 18.09
C THR A 663 18.84 36.37 18.47
N HIS A 664 18.01 35.42 18.90
CA HIS A 664 18.47 34.17 19.52
C HIS A 664 18.32 32.92 18.65
N LEU A 665 17.77 33.04 17.44
CA LEU A 665 17.66 31.98 16.43
C LEU A 665 18.52 32.34 15.20
N PRO A 666 19.87 32.23 15.29
CA PRO A 666 20.76 32.71 14.24
C PRO A 666 20.73 31.87 12.95
N GLN A 667 20.17 30.66 12.98
CA GLN A 667 20.08 29.75 11.83
C GLN A 667 18.67 29.72 11.20
N LEU A 668 17.77 30.61 11.62
CA LEU A 668 16.38 30.60 11.20
C LEU A 668 16.23 30.92 9.71
N ARG A 669 15.58 30.02 8.98
CA ARG A 669 15.26 30.06 7.55
C ARG A 669 13.78 30.28 7.30
N THR A 670 12.91 29.68 8.10
CA THR A 670 11.45 29.82 7.97
C THR A 670 10.84 30.27 9.30
N LEU A 671 10.03 31.31 9.26
CA LEU A 671 9.32 31.83 10.42
C LEU A 671 7.84 32.07 10.11
N ASN A 672 6.97 31.35 10.81
CA ASN A 672 5.53 31.54 10.74
C ASN A 672 4.98 32.19 12.01
N LEU A 673 4.38 33.35 11.84
CA LEU A 673 3.77 34.18 12.88
C LEU A 673 2.29 34.45 12.60
N SER A 674 1.65 33.65 11.75
CA SER A 674 0.27 33.85 11.34
C SER A 674 -0.69 33.91 12.52
N HIS A 675 -1.73 34.74 12.43
CA HIS A 675 -2.76 34.91 13.47
C HIS A 675 -2.21 35.27 14.87
N ASN A 676 -1.13 36.06 14.93
CA ASN A 676 -0.66 36.72 16.15
C ASN A 676 -1.05 38.22 16.14
N PRO A 677 -1.20 38.86 17.31
CA PRO A 677 -1.57 40.28 17.44
C PRO A 677 -0.39 41.21 17.13
N LEU A 678 -0.01 41.30 15.85
CA LEU A 678 1.11 42.14 15.36
C LEU A 678 0.64 43.43 14.68
N ASP A 679 -0.55 43.93 15.04
CA ASP A 679 -1.20 45.14 14.52
C ASP A 679 -0.58 46.45 15.06
N GLY A 680 0.23 46.36 16.12
CA GLY A 680 0.99 47.46 16.70
C GLY A 680 2.12 47.98 15.80
N GLU A 681 2.55 49.23 16.05
CA GLU A 681 3.76 49.79 15.43
C GLU A 681 5.01 49.17 16.06
N ILE A 682 6.04 48.98 15.24
CA ILE A 682 7.34 48.49 15.71
C ILE A 682 8.05 49.65 16.40
N VAL A 683 8.04 49.63 17.73
CA VAL A 683 8.73 50.63 18.58
C VAL A 683 10.20 50.26 18.81
N VAL A 684 10.63 49.10 18.33
CA VAL A 684 11.92 48.49 18.70
C VAL A 684 12.73 48.11 17.46
N ASP A 685 14.03 48.45 17.47
CA ASP A 685 14.94 48.02 16.41
C ASP A 685 15.06 46.50 16.37
N LEU A 686 14.66 45.92 15.23
CA LEU A 686 14.77 44.48 14.94
C LEU A 686 16.20 44.15 14.49
N PRO A 687 16.77 43.00 14.93
CA PRO A 687 18.07 42.55 14.47
C PRO A 687 17.99 42.08 13.01
N SER A 688 19.13 42.12 12.32
CA SER A 688 19.23 41.56 10.98
C SER A 688 19.14 40.02 11.01
N ALA A 689 18.27 39.45 10.17
CA ALA A 689 18.08 38.02 10.00
C ALA A 689 18.55 37.59 8.59
N PRO A 690 19.86 37.37 8.38
CA PRO A 690 20.44 37.20 7.04
C PRO A 690 20.18 35.81 6.42
N LEU A 691 19.68 34.85 7.19
CA LEU A 691 19.40 33.49 6.72
C LEU A 691 17.90 33.22 6.54
N LEU A 692 17.03 34.19 6.85
CA LEU A 692 15.58 34.00 6.75
C LEU A 692 15.17 34.06 5.27
N HIS A 693 14.62 32.95 4.77
CA HIS A 693 14.17 32.75 3.39
C HIS A 693 12.64 32.88 3.28
N THR A 694 11.88 32.40 4.27
CA THR A 694 10.42 32.39 4.23
C THR A 694 9.84 33.03 5.49
N LEU A 695 8.96 34.00 5.30
CA LEU A 695 8.28 34.72 6.38
C LEU A 695 6.77 34.69 6.16
N ILE A 696 6.05 34.14 7.13
CA ILE A 696 4.59 33.96 7.05
C ILE A 696 3.90 34.82 8.12
N LEU A 697 3.09 35.78 7.67
CA LEU A 697 2.45 36.80 8.49
C LEU A 697 0.93 36.87 8.24
N ASN A 698 0.30 35.74 7.88
CA ASN A 698 -1.10 35.71 7.48
C ASN A 698 -2.03 36.09 8.66
N GLY A 699 -3.07 36.90 8.39
CA GLY A 699 -4.09 37.23 9.40
C GLY A 699 -3.58 37.91 10.67
N THR A 700 -2.48 38.66 10.59
CA THR A 700 -1.86 39.39 11.72
C THR A 700 -2.35 40.84 11.83
N ASN A 701 -3.09 41.35 10.83
CA ASN A 701 -3.54 42.74 10.72
C ASN A 701 -2.40 43.78 10.82
N LEU A 702 -1.18 43.40 10.43
CA LEU A 702 -0.02 44.29 10.44
C LEU A 702 -0.23 45.53 9.55
N LYS A 703 0.33 46.67 9.96
CA LYS A 703 0.36 47.90 9.16
C LYS A 703 1.52 47.88 8.16
N LEU A 704 1.38 48.62 7.05
CA LEU A 704 2.40 48.72 5.99
C LEU A 704 3.75 49.25 6.51
N GLY A 705 3.74 50.21 7.44
CA GLY A 705 4.96 50.74 8.07
C GLY A 705 5.71 49.67 8.87
N SER A 706 5.01 48.84 9.64
CA SER A 706 5.60 47.71 10.37
C SER A 706 6.18 46.67 9.41
N LEU A 707 5.48 46.35 8.32
CA LEU A 707 5.98 45.46 7.28
C LEU A 707 7.29 45.97 6.66
N SER A 708 7.38 47.27 6.33
CA SER A 708 8.61 47.88 5.80
C SER A 708 9.80 47.71 6.74
N SER A 709 9.59 47.93 8.05
CA SER A 709 10.64 47.80 9.05
C SER A 709 11.15 46.37 9.24
N VAL A 710 10.27 45.36 9.15
CA VAL A 710 10.69 43.95 9.20
C VAL A 710 11.48 43.58 7.95
N LEU A 711 10.96 43.93 6.78
CA LEU A 711 11.54 43.53 5.49
C LEU A 711 12.92 44.14 5.22
N LYS A 712 13.20 45.33 5.77
CA LYS A 712 14.54 45.95 5.76
C LYS A 712 15.59 45.14 6.52
N ASN A 713 15.17 44.33 7.49
CA ASN A 713 16.06 43.52 8.33
C ASN A 713 16.18 42.05 7.84
N THR A 714 15.53 41.67 6.74
CA THR A 714 15.55 40.32 6.16
C THR A 714 16.08 40.33 4.72
N PRO A 715 17.41 40.49 4.52
CA PRO A 715 17.99 40.74 3.20
C PRO A 715 18.02 39.52 2.26
N SER A 716 17.79 38.31 2.78
CA SER A 716 17.80 37.05 2.01
C SER A 716 16.41 36.44 1.83
N LEU A 717 15.36 37.20 2.17
CA LEU A 717 13.98 36.72 2.14
C LEU A 717 13.55 36.47 0.69
N GLN A 718 13.12 35.25 0.39
CA GLN A 718 12.67 34.83 -0.94
C GLN A 718 11.15 34.74 -1.02
N GLU A 719 10.49 34.33 0.06
CA GLU A 719 9.06 34.10 0.08
C GLU A 719 8.37 34.83 1.24
N LEU A 720 7.29 35.54 0.91
CA LEU A 720 6.56 36.38 1.84
C LEU A 720 5.04 36.10 1.77
N HIS A 721 4.46 35.70 2.90
CA HIS A 721 3.02 35.46 2.99
C HIS A 721 2.32 36.53 3.82
N LEU A 722 1.35 37.20 3.21
CA LEU A 722 0.58 38.31 3.77
C LEU A 722 -0.93 38.11 3.61
N SER A 723 -1.37 36.88 3.37
CA SER A 723 -2.77 36.55 3.14
C SER A 723 -3.64 36.88 4.37
N ASP A 724 -4.93 37.11 4.14
CA ASP A 724 -5.92 37.45 5.20
C ASP A 724 -5.59 38.73 6.00
N ASN A 725 -4.72 39.61 5.49
CA ASN A 725 -4.42 40.90 6.10
C ASN A 725 -5.17 42.05 5.42
N LYS A 726 -5.56 43.06 6.20
CA LYS A 726 -6.21 44.29 5.71
C LYS A 726 -5.19 45.40 5.45
N LEU A 727 -4.20 45.12 4.60
CA LEU A 727 -3.14 46.08 4.28
C LEU A 727 -3.73 47.27 3.50
N ASP A 728 -3.51 48.49 3.98
CA ASP A 728 -3.78 49.69 3.20
C ASP A 728 -2.67 49.89 2.16
N LEU A 729 -2.94 49.42 0.95
CA LEU A 729 -2.01 49.44 -0.17
C LEU A 729 -2.09 50.76 -0.97
N SER A 730 -2.98 51.70 -0.60
CA SER A 730 -3.27 52.92 -1.36
C SER A 730 -2.18 54.01 -1.30
N THR A 731 -1.04 53.71 -0.69
CA THR A 731 0.06 54.66 -0.50
C THR A 731 0.83 54.92 -1.79
N HIS A 732 1.05 56.19 -2.12
CA HIS A 732 1.77 56.63 -3.33
C HIS A 732 3.30 56.55 -3.20
N ASP A 733 3.83 56.15 -2.04
CA ASP A 733 5.27 55.96 -1.85
C ASP A 733 5.73 54.64 -2.47
N ILE A 734 6.53 54.70 -3.54
CA ILE A 734 7.05 53.54 -4.28
C ILE A 734 8.48 53.20 -3.81
N SER A 735 8.87 53.65 -2.61
CA SER A 735 10.15 53.27 -2.03
C SER A 735 10.30 51.75 -1.92
N ILE A 736 11.46 51.24 -2.35
CA ILE A 736 11.75 49.81 -2.36
C ILE A 736 11.73 49.30 -0.91
N MET A 737 10.93 48.27 -0.67
CA MET A 737 10.80 47.64 0.65
C MET A 737 11.78 46.49 0.81
N ASN A 738 11.97 45.69 -0.25
CA ASN A 738 12.88 44.54 -0.25
C ASN A 738 13.27 44.17 -1.68
N GLU A 739 14.53 43.79 -1.89
CA GLU A 739 15.08 43.44 -3.20
C GLU A 739 15.22 41.92 -3.44
N SER A 740 15.05 41.08 -2.41
CA SER A 740 15.30 39.64 -2.46
C SER A 740 14.04 38.79 -2.68
N VAL A 741 12.86 39.31 -2.33
CA VAL A 741 11.59 38.55 -2.41
C VAL A 741 11.23 38.22 -3.85
N LYS A 742 11.05 36.92 -4.11
CA LYS A 742 10.67 36.32 -5.39
C LYS A 742 9.21 35.89 -5.43
N THR A 743 8.67 35.41 -4.31
CA THR A 743 7.30 34.88 -4.24
C THR A 743 6.51 35.59 -3.16
N MET A 744 5.30 36.04 -3.51
CA MET A 744 4.44 36.81 -2.60
C MET A 744 3.00 36.32 -2.62
N HIS A 745 2.45 36.11 -1.42
CA HIS A 745 1.06 35.70 -1.22
C HIS A 745 0.23 36.83 -0.60
N LEU A 746 -0.80 37.26 -1.32
CA LEU A 746 -1.73 38.34 -0.97
C LEU A 746 -3.19 37.87 -1.13
N ASN A 747 -3.47 36.62 -0.73
CA ASN A 747 -4.80 36.04 -0.86
C ASN A 747 -5.76 36.65 0.18
N ARG A 748 -7.02 36.91 -0.17
CA ARG A 748 -8.05 37.44 0.75
C ARG A 748 -7.71 38.78 1.44
N CYS A 749 -6.85 39.60 0.85
CA CYS A 749 -6.47 40.90 1.41
C CYS A 749 -7.50 42.03 1.15
N GLN A 750 -8.67 41.70 0.61
CA GLN A 750 -9.76 42.64 0.29
C GLN A 750 -9.36 43.71 -0.75
N VAL A 751 -8.42 43.38 -1.64
CA VAL A 751 -7.95 44.30 -2.67
C VAL A 751 -8.94 44.37 -3.82
N LYS A 752 -9.45 45.57 -4.11
CA LYS A 752 -10.49 45.80 -5.14
C LYS A 752 -9.94 46.28 -6.48
N HIS A 753 -8.85 47.05 -6.44
CA HIS A 753 -8.34 47.74 -7.61
C HIS A 753 -6.92 47.26 -7.94
N TRP A 754 -6.67 47.00 -9.22
CA TRP A 754 -5.40 46.46 -9.71
C TRP A 754 -4.24 47.45 -9.65
N ASP A 755 -4.51 48.74 -9.78
CA ASP A 755 -3.54 49.82 -9.66
C ASP A 755 -2.82 49.83 -8.32
N VAL A 756 -3.57 49.58 -7.26
CA VAL A 756 -3.09 49.47 -5.90
C VAL A 756 -2.15 48.26 -5.74
N VAL A 757 -2.47 47.14 -6.42
CA VAL A 757 -1.59 45.96 -6.48
C VAL A 757 -0.29 46.33 -7.18
N VAL A 758 -0.36 46.90 -8.38
CA VAL A 758 0.81 47.28 -9.18
C VAL A 758 1.75 48.22 -8.42
N ASN A 759 1.22 49.27 -7.79
CA ASN A 759 2.00 50.18 -6.94
C ASN A 759 2.70 49.45 -5.79
N PHE A 760 2.06 48.42 -5.23
CA PHE A 760 2.68 47.59 -4.20
C PHE A 760 3.76 46.67 -4.75
N LEU A 761 3.55 46.03 -5.90
CA LEU A 761 4.53 45.15 -6.52
C LEU A 761 5.80 45.91 -6.97
N HIS A 762 5.69 47.19 -7.37
CA HIS A 762 6.87 48.01 -7.69
C HIS A 762 7.87 48.14 -6.52
N ARG A 763 7.42 47.93 -5.27
CA ARG A 763 8.28 47.95 -4.08
C ARG A 763 9.17 46.69 -3.96
N PHE A 764 9.01 45.72 -4.87
CA PHE A 764 9.68 44.42 -4.93
C PHE A 764 10.19 44.11 -6.35
N PRO A 765 11.36 44.65 -6.75
CA PRO A 765 11.84 44.57 -8.14
C PRO A 765 12.17 43.14 -8.61
N SER A 766 12.54 42.23 -7.70
CA SER A 766 12.92 40.84 -8.03
C SER A 766 11.76 39.85 -7.99
N LEU A 767 10.51 40.33 -7.90
CA LEU A 767 9.35 39.47 -7.74
C LEU A 767 9.07 38.64 -9.02
N GLU A 768 9.03 37.32 -8.87
CA GLU A 768 8.79 36.35 -9.94
C GLU A 768 7.35 35.82 -9.92
N THR A 769 6.76 35.63 -8.72
CA THR A 769 5.43 35.03 -8.55
C THR A 769 4.56 35.82 -7.58
N VAL A 770 3.30 36.07 -7.95
CA VAL A 770 2.32 36.71 -7.07
C VAL A 770 0.99 35.93 -7.01
N PHE A 771 0.51 35.70 -5.80
CA PHE A 771 -0.79 35.08 -5.53
C PHE A 771 -1.78 36.12 -5.00
N LEU A 772 -2.90 36.30 -5.70
CA LEU A 772 -3.93 37.30 -5.41
C LEU A 772 -5.32 36.66 -5.31
N CYS A 773 -5.39 35.40 -4.91
CA CYS A 773 -6.61 34.62 -4.91
C CYS A 773 -7.65 35.21 -3.96
N GLU A 774 -8.93 35.05 -4.31
CA GLU A 774 -10.06 35.45 -3.45
C GLU A 774 -10.03 36.93 -3.04
N ASN A 775 -9.55 37.79 -3.95
CA ASN A 775 -9.68 39.24 -3.83
C ASN A 775 -10.80 39.77 -4.76
N PRO A 776 -11.55 40.80 -4.35
CA PRO A 776 -12.63 41.40 -5.14
C PRO A 776 -12.12 42.29 -6.30
N ILE A 777 -11.12 41.80 -7.06
CA ILE A 777 -10.55 42.48 -8.22
C ILE A 777 -11.50 42.28 -9.41
N LYS A 778 -12.01 43.38 -9.94
CA LYS A 778 -12.98 43.35 -11.05
C LYS A 778 -12.35 43.54 -12.43
N SER A 779 -11.24 44.26 -12.50
CA SER A 779 -10.60 44.63 -13.77
C SER A 779 -9.09 44.87 -13.60
N VAL A 780 -8.32 44.52 -14.63
CA VAL A 780 -6.84 44.59 -14.71
C VAL A 780 -6.37 45.61 -15.77
N VAL A 781 -7.27 46.47 -16.24
CA VAL A 781 -7.12 47.21 -17.49
C VAL A 781 -6.29 48.51 -17.38
N HIS A 782 -5.59 48.85 -18.47
CA HIS A 782 -4.95 50.15 -18.77
C HIS A 782 -3.90 50.68 -17.77
N GLN A 783 -2.77 49.99 -17.60
CA GLN A 783 -1.61 50.57 -16.92
C GLN A 783 -0.35 50.52 -17.77
N SER A 784 0.26 51.69 -17.98
CA SER A 784 1.51 51.88 -18.74
C SER A 784 2.70 51.21 -18.06
N SER A 785 2.65 51.07 -16.73
CA SER A 785 3.75 50.55 -15.90
C SER A 785 3.87 49.02 -15.88
N LEU A 786 2.92 48.27 -16.49
CA LEU A 786 3.02 46.79 -16.54
C LEU A 786 4.23 46.31 -17.33
N GLU A 787 4.70 47.09 -18.30
CA GLU A 787 5.90 46.77 -19.10
C GLU A 787 7.20 46.84 -18.27
N GLU A 788 7.17 47.49 -17.10
CA GLU A 788 8.33 47.63 -16.21
C GLU A 788 8.62 46.34 -15.41
N PHE A 789 7.64 45.44 -15.27
CA PHE A 789 7.80 44.16 -14.57
C PHE A 789 8.47 43.11 -15.45
N THR A 790 9.81 43.18 -15.51
CA THR A 790 10.63 42.25 -16.31
C THR A 790 10.89 40.90 -15.63
N SER A 791 10.70 40.81 -14.31
CA SER A 791 10.94 39.61 -13.49
C SER A 791 9.71 38.75 -13.28
N LEU A 792 8.51 39.31 -13.39
CA LEU A 792 7.26 38.64 -13.02
C LEU A 792 6.86 37.58 -14.07
N GLN A 793 6.92 36.32 -13.67
CA GLN A 793 6.69 35.13 -14.50
C GLN A 793 5.32 34.49 -14.23
N SER A 794 4.84 34.55 -12.99
CA SER A 794 3.65 33.84 -12.56
C SER A 794 2.67 34.74 -11.82
N VAL A 795 1.41 34.72 -12.26
CA VAL A 795 0.32 35.50 -11.68
C VAL A 795 -0.88 34.60 -11.41
N ASN A 796 -1.34 34.58 -10.16
CA ASN A 796 -2.54 33.84 -9.77
C ASN A 796 -3.67 34.78 -9.36
N LEU A 797 -4.76 34.76 -10.14
CA LEU A 797 -5.99 35.54 -10.00
C LEU A 797 -7.21 34.63 -9.79
N GLY A 798 -7.00 33.43 -9.25
CA GLY A 798 -8.08 32.49 -8.97
C GLY A 798 -9.14 33.09 -8.03
N LYS A 799 -10.42 32.81 -8.29
CA LYS A 799 -11.57 33.27 -7.51
C LYS A 799 -11.62 34.79 -7.33
N THR A 800 -11.19 35.54 -8.33
CA THR A 800 -11.38 37.00 -8.41
C THR A 800 -12.70 37.34 -9.12
N GLU A 801 -13.13 38.59 -9.07
CA GLU A 801 -14.39 39.07 -9.67
C GLU A 801 -14.23 39.55 -11.13
N ILE A 802 -13.21 39.06 -11.84
CA ILE A 802 -12.94 39.44 -13.24
C ILE A 802 -14.06 38.90 -14.14
N SER A 803 -14.68 39.81 -14.89
CA SER A 803 -15.86 39.52 -15.71
C SER A 803 -15.72 39.92 -17.19
N ASP A 804 -14.58 40.50 -17.58
CA ASP A 804 -14.30 41.01 -18.93
C ASP A 804 -13.02 40.41 -19.53
N TRP A 805 -13.02 40.24 -20.86
CA TRP A 805 -11.85 39.76 -21.61
C TRP A 805 -10.71 40.79 -21.73
N GLU A 806 -11.02 42.08 -21.61
CA GLU A 806 -10.03 43.16 -21.70
C GLU A 806 -8.99 43.09 -20.58
N SER A 807 -9.41 42.64 -19.39
CA SER A 807 -8.53 42.35 -18.27
C SER A 807 -7.53 41.23 -18.58
N ILE A 808 -7.96 40.18 -19.29
CA ILE A 808 -7.07 39.08 -19.70
C ILE A 808 -6.12 39.53 -20.81
N ASP A 809 -6.60 40.32 -21.77
CA ASP A 809 -5.77 40.88 -22.85
C ASP A 809 -4.70 41.84 -22.30
N SER A 810 -5.00 42.58 -21.23
CA SER A 810 -4.05 43.48 -20.57
C SER A 810 -2.86 42.75 -19.94
N LEU A 811 -3.02 41.47 -19.56
CA LEU A 811 -1.92 40.65 -19.03
C LEU A 811 -0.87 40.28 -20.08
N ASP A 812 -1.19 40.31 -21.39
CA ASP A 812 -0.20 40.08 -22.47
C ASP A 812 0.87 41.18 -22.53
N ARG A 813 0.67 42.30 -21.82
CA ARG A 813 1.66 43.38 -21.68
C ARG A 813 2.79 43.05 -20.72
N LEU A 814 2.62 42.06 -19.85
CA LEU A 814 3.68 41.57 -18.96
C LEU A 814 4.70 40.77 -19.80
N PRO A 815 5.94 41.25 -19.97
CA PRO A 815 6.87 40.69 -20.95
C PRO A 815 7.31 39.26 -20.62
N SER A 816 7.41 38.94 -19.34
CA SER A 816 7.95 37.67 -18.83
C SER A 816 6.88 36.69 -18.33
N LEU A 817 5.59 37.01 -18.48
CA LEU A 817 4.50 36.17 -17.98
C LEU A 817 4.43 34.83 -18.72
N THR A 818 4.72 33.74 -18.02
CA THR A 818 4.68 32.36 -18.51
C THR A 818 3.61 31.53 -17.82
N ASP A 819 3.18 31.90 -16.63
CA ASP A 819 2.30 31.08 -15.79
C ASP A 819 1.10 31.92 -15.33
N LEU A 820 -0.11 31.49 -15.71
CA LEU A 820 -1.34 32.17 -15.33
C LEU A 820 -2.30 31.18 -14.67
N ARG A 821 -2.83 31.57 -13.50
CA ARG A 821 -3.90 30.85 -12.83
C ARG A 821 -5.13 31.77 -12.70
N ILE A 822 -6.25 31.38 -13.31
CA ILE A 822 -7.51 32.14 -13.41
C ILE A 822 -8.72 31.23 -13.15
N LEU A 823 -8.60 30.31 -12.19
CA LEU A 823 -9.67 29.38 -11.82
C LEU A 823 -10.85 30.12 -11.19
N ALA A 824 -12.08 29.69 -11.51
CA ALA A 824 -13.31 30.16 -10.88
C ALA A 824 -13.50 31.68 -10.89
N ILE A 825 -13.22 32.34 -12.02
CA ILE A 825 -13.59 33.74 -12.27
C ILE A 825 -14.94 33.82 -13.03
N PRO A 826 -15.80 34.82 -12.76
CA PRO A 826 -17.11 34.96 -13.40
C PRO A 826 -17.08 34.93 -14.94
N LEU A 827 -16.04 35.51 -15.54
CA LEU A 827 -15.86 35.53 -17.00
C LEU A 827 -15.93 34.12 -17.63
N LEU A 828 -15.30 33.13 -16.99
CA LEU A 828 -15.11 31.80 -17.58
C LEU A 828 -16.27 30.85 -17.33
N GLU A 829 -17.17 31.15 -16.39
CA GLU A 829 -18.27 30.26 -16.00
C GLU A 829 -19.24 29.95 -17.16
N SER A 830 -19.39 30.89 -18.09
CA SER A 830 -20.28 30.77 -19.25
C SER A 830 -19.76 29.88 -20.40
N TYR A 831 -18.49 29.48 -20.35
CA TYR A 831 -17.82 28.70 -21.40
C TYR A 831 -17.61 27.25 -20.97
N ASP A 832 -17.48 26.33 -21.91
CA ASP A 832 -17.05 24.95 -21.61
C ASP A 832 -15.52 24.86 -21.34
N GLU A 833 -15.03 23.72 -20.84
CA GLU A 833 -13.61 23.60 -20.45
C GLU A 833 -12.65 23.79 -21.63
N ASP A 834 -13.01 23.26 -22.81
CA ASP A 834 -12.19 23.39 -24.02
C ASP A 834 -12.16 24.84 -24.52
N GLU A 835 -13.31 25.51 -24.56
CA GLU A 835 -13.44 26.92 -24.92
C GLU A 835 -12.60 27.79 -23.98
N ARG A 836 -12.67 27.57 -22.66
CA ARG A 836 -11.90 28.34 -21.67
C ARG A 836 -10.41 28.28 -21.97
N ILE A 837 -9.87 27.08 -22.20
CA ILE A 837 -8.45 26.88 -22.46
C ILE A 837 -8.06 27.57 -23.76
N HIS A 838 -8.74 27.24 -24.87
CA HIS A 838 -8.36 27.78 -26.18
C HIS A 838 -8.47 29.31 -26.24
N LEU A 839 -9.52 29.89 -25.63
CA LEU A 839 -9.73 31.34 -25.63
C LEU A 839 -8.68 32.10 -24.81
N VAL A 840 -8.18 31.53 -23.71
CA VAL A 840 -7.16 32.16 -22.87
C VAL A 840 -5.77 31.99 -23.49
N VAL A 841 -5.41 30.77 -23.90
CA VAL A 841 -4.08 30.45 -24.43
C VAL A 841 -3.74 31.26 -25.69
N ALA A 842 -4.72 31.51 -26.55
CA ALA A 842 -4.52 32.28 -27.78
C ALA A 842 -4.30 33.78 -27.55
N ARG A 843 -4.75 34.34 -26.42
CA ARG A 843 -4.63 35.77 -26.09
C ARG A 843 -3.21 36.10 -25.63
N ILE A 844 -2.68 35.32 -24.68
CA ILE A 844 -1.38 35.57 -24.04
C ILE A 844 -0.25 34.82 -24.77
N ARG A 845 0.70 35.59 -25.30
CA ARG A 845 1.76 35.11 -26.21
C ARG A 845 2.72 34.13 -25.56
N ASN A 846 3.21 34.49 -24.38
CA ASN A 846 4.33 33.79 -23.73
C ASN A 846 3.86 32.73 -22.72
N LEU A 847 2.55 32.48 -22.64
CA LEU A 847 1.97 31.56 -21.67
C LEU A 847 2.41 30.11 -21.91
N ARG A 848 3.05 29.50 -20.92
CA ARG A 848 3.50 28.11 -20.93
C ARG A 848 2.66 27.24 -20.01
N VAL A 849 2.08 27.81 -18.96
CA VAL A 849 1.26 27.09 -17.99
C VAL A 849 -0.02 27.85 -17.73
N LEU A 850 -1.16 27.16 -17.87
CA LEU A 850 -2.49 27.69 -17.53
C LEU A 850 -3.13 26.81 -16.46
N ASN A 851 -3.48 27.38 -15.31
CA ASN A 851 -4.11 26.67 -14.20
C ASN A 851 -3.35 25.40 -13.77
N GLY A 852 -2.01 25.43 -13.84
CA GLY A 852 -1.14 24.28 -13.52
C GLY A 852 -0.96 23.27 -14.67
N SER A 853 -1.66 23.43 -15.79
CA SER A 853 -1.50 22.57 -16.97
C SER A 853 -0.48 23.17 -17.95
N ILE A 854 0.48 22.36 -18.39
CA ILE A 854 1.50 22.77 -19.38
C ILE A 854 0.85 22.86 -20.75
N ILE A 855 1.11 23.96 -21.46
CA ILE A 855 0.64 24.22 -22.82
C ILE A 855 1.73 23.76 -23.78
N THR A 856 1.44 22.69 -24.53
CA THR A 856 2.37 22.22 -25.57
C THR A 856 2.34 23.16 -26.79
N PRO A 857 3.41 23.20 -27.61
CA PRO A 857 3.41 23.99 -28.85
C PRO A 857 2.25 23.63 -29.79
N GLU A 858 1.90 22.35 -29.86
CA GLU A 858 0.77 21.85 -30.65
C GLU A 858 -0.57 22.33 -30.09
N GLN A 859 -0.78 22.24 -28.78
CA GLN A 859 -1.99 22.74 -28.14
C GLN A 859 -2.13 24.25 -28.30
N ARG A 860 -1.02 24.99 -28.25
CA ARG A 860 -1.00 26.43 -28.53
C ARG A 860 -1.42 26.71 -29.97
N GLU A 861 -0.88 26.00 -30.94
CA GLU A 861 -1.29 26.16 -32.34
C GLU A 861 -2.77 25.83 -32.55
N GLN A 862 -3.26 24.75 -31.93
CA GLN A 862 -4.68 24.37 -31.95
C GLN A 862 -5.55 25.46 -31.32
N SER A 863 -5.14 26.02 -30.19
CA SER A 863 -5.81 27.13 -29.49
C SER A 863 -5.87 28.39 -30.36
N GLU A 864 -4.75 28.76 -30.99
CA GLU A 864 -4.68 29.92 -31.87
C GLU A 864 -5.58 29.76 -33.10
N ARG A 865 -5.62 28.56 -33.71
CA ARG A 865 -6.52 28.25 -34.84
C ARG A 865 -7.99 28.20 -34.41
N TYR A 866 -8.28 27.66 -33.22
CA TYR A 866 -9.61 27.67 -32.62
C TYR A 866 -10.11 29.10 -32.41
N PHE A 867 -9.25 29.96 -31.87
CA PHE A 867 -9.55 31.36 -31.62
C PHE A 867 -9.92 32.13 -32.89
N ILE A 868 -9.20 31.88 -33.99
CA ILE A 868 -9.53 32.46 -35.30
C ILE A 868 -10.92 32.00 -35.74
N ARG A 869 -11.21 30.69 -35.70
CA ARG A 869 -12.54 30.16 -36.06
C ARG A 869 -13.66 30.74 -35.19
N TYR A 870 -13.38 30.91 -33.90
CA TYR A 870 -14.34 31.39 -32.92
C TYR A 870 -14.75 32.85 -33.17
N TYR A 871 -13.79 33.72 -33.51
CA TYR A 871 -14.05 35.14 -33.80
C TYR A 871 -14.35 35.45 -35.27
N GLN A 872 -14.26 34.46 -36.17
CA GLN A 872 -14.41 34.67 -37.62
C GLN A 872 -15.75 35.34 -37.99
N GLU A 873 -16.84 34.87 -37.38
CA GLU A 873 -18.21 35.32 -37.64
C GLU A 873 -18.74 36.33 -36.63
N ARG A 874 -17.94 36.69 -35.63
CA ARG A 874 -18.33 37.66 -34.62
C ARG A 874 -17.87 39.07 -35.00
N ASP A 875 -18.64 40.05 -34.53
CA ASP A 875 -18.35 41.47 -34.75
C ASP A 875 -17.32 42.01 -33.73
N ASP A 876 -17.23 41.41 -32.53
CA ASP A 876 -16.37 41.80 -31.41
C ASP A 876 -14.94 41.22 -31.52
N LYS A 877 -14.26 41.46 -32.63
CA LYS A 877 -12.91 40.90 -32.89
C LYS A 877 -11.84 41.57 -32.00
N PRO A 878 -11.18 40.82 -31.09
CA PRO A 878 -10.12 41.36 -30.25
C PRO A 878 -8.84 41.64 -31.07
N HIS A 879 -7.97 42.54 -30.61
CA HIS A 879 -6.74 42.91 -31.32
C HIS A 879 -5.85 41.70 -31.68
N HIS A 880 -5.80 40.71 -30.79
CA HIS A 880 -5.05 39.46 -30.99
C HIS A 880 -5.54 38.65 -32.21
N TYR A 881 -6.80 38.79 -32.62
CA TYR A 881 -7.35 38.11 -33.79
C TYR A 881 -6.60 38.47 -35.08
N PHE A 882 -6.35 39.76 -35.31
CA PHE A 882 -5.66 40.23 -36.52
C PHE A 882 -4.22 39.73 -36.58
N ARG A 883 -3.52 39.73 -35.43
CA ARG A 883 -2.18 39.14 -35.27
C ARG A 883 -2.15 37.65 -35.59
N LEU A 884 -3.14 36.89 -35.11
CA LEU A 884 -3.19 35.45 -35.33
C LEU A 884 -3.52 35.08 -36.79
N ILE A 885 -4.33 35.89 -37.48
CA ILE A 885 -4.55 35.73 -38.93
C ILE A 885 -3.27 36.00 -39.72
N GLU A 886 -2.47 37.00 -39.34
CA GLU A 886 -1.18 37.25 -40.00
C GLU A 886 -0.22 36.05 -39.83
N LYS A 887 -0.28 35.36 -38.69
CA LYS A 887 0.53 34.18 -38.39
C LYS A 887 0.04 32.89 -39.09
N HIS A 888 -1.26 32.58 -39.04
CA HIS A 888 -1.82 31.29 -39.45
C HIS A 888 -2.61 31.33 -40.76
N GLY A 889 -2.91 32.50 -41.29
CA GLY A 889 -3.82 32.68 -42.41
C GLY A 889 -5.30 32.46 -42.03
N ASN A 890 -6.16 32.39 -43.05
CA ASN A 890 -7.58 32.12 -42.87
C ASN A 890 -7.83 30.62 -42.66
N VAL A 891 -8.41 30.25 -41.52
CA VAL A 891 -8.68 28.85 -41.16
C VAL A 891 -10.08 28.43 -41.63
N GLU A 892 -10.20 27.26 -42.28
CA GLU A 892 -11.48 26.70 -42.74
C GLU A 892 -12.31 26.11 -41.57
N LYS A 893 -13.65 26.13 -41.72
CA LYS A 893 -14.60 25.57 -40.74
C LYS A 893 -14.58 24.04 -40.73
N LEU A 894 -14.64 23.44 -39.54
CA LEU A 894 -14.80 21.99 -39.37
C LEU A 894 -16.27 21.59 -39.59
N ALA A 895 -16.51 20.58 -40.45
CA ALA A 895 -17.84 20.03 -40.66
C ALA A 895 -18.27 19.15 -39.47
N LYS A 896 -19.45 19.40 -38.91
CA LYS A 896 -20.03 18.58 -37.83
C LYS A 896 -20.62 17.30 -38.43
N VAL A 897 -19.94 16.16 -38.26
CA VAL A 897 -20.44 14.84 -38.71
C VAL A 897 -21.08 14.12 -37.52
N ASP A 898 -22.38 13.86 -37.57
CA ASP A 898 -23.10 13.09 -36.56
C ASP A 898 -22.98 11.58 -36.84
N LEU A 899 -22.33 10.85 -35.94
CA LEU A 899 -22.06 9.41 -36.04
C LEU A 899 -23.08 8.56 -35.28
N THR A 900 -24.21 9.11 -34.85
CA THR A 900 -25.23 8.30 -34.14
C THR A 900 -25.90 7.25 -35.04
N PRO A 901 -25.94 5.97 -34.62
CA PRO A 901 -26.49 4.90 -35.45
C PRO A 901 -28.02 5.00 -35.59
N LYS A 902 -28.52 4.90 -36.83
CA LYS A 902 -29.97 4.98 -37.14
C LYS A 902 -30.74 3.80 -36.53
N SER A 903 -31.82 4.09 -35.82
CA SER A 903 -32.68 3.08 -35.15
C SER A 903 -33.92 2.66 -35.96
N SER A 904 -34.25 3.38 -37.04
CA SER A 904 -35.37 3.07 -37.93
C SER A 904 -35.11 3.54 -39.36
N ALA A 905 -35.69 2.84 -40.35
CA ALA A 905 -35.66 3.23 -41.77
C ALA A 905 -37.06 3.09 -42.41
N GLN A 906 -37.37 3.91 -43.40
CA GLN A 906 -38.56 3.78 -44.25
C GLN A 906 -38.22 2.99 -45.52
N VAL A 907 -38.83 1.83 -45.71
CA VAL A 907 -38.58 0.95 -46.86
C VAL A 907 -39.86 0.68 -47.66
N GLN A 908 -39.70 0.33 -48.94
CA GLN A 908 -40.79 -0.10 -49.81
C GLN A 908 -40.82 -1.63 -49.88
N VAL A 909 -41.90 -2.26 -49.47
CA VAL A 909 -42.07 -3.72 -49.56
C VAL A 909 -42.86 -4.06 -50.81
N PHE A 910 -42.39 -5.03 -51.58
CA PHE A 910 -43.02 -5.52 -52.80
C PHE A 910 -43.09 -7.05 -52.78
N CYS A 911 -44.27 -7.62 -52.98
CA CYS A 911 -44.51 -9.06 -53.10
C CYS A 911 -45.22 -9.34 -54.42
N GLU A 912 -44.51 -9.99 -55.35
CA GLU A 912 -44.99 -10.25 -56.70
C GLU A 912 -46.17 -11.23 -56.73
N GLU A 913 -46.15 -12.24 -55.86
CA GLU A 913 -47.14 -13.33 -55.84
C GLU A 913 -48.51 -12.92 -55.29
N SER A 914 -48.54 -11.95 -54.36
CA SER A 914 -49.77 -11.43 -53.77
C SER A 914 -50.11 -10.02 -54.28
N ASN A 915 -49.32 -9.48 -55.20
CA ASN A 915 -49.39 -8.11 -55.71
C ASN A 915 -49.42 -7.05 -54.58
N TYR A 916 -48.73 -7.33 -53.47
CA TYR A 916 -48.72 -6.48 -52.28
C TYR A 916 -47.58 -5.47 -52.37
N GLN A 917 -47.89 -4.18 -52.26
CA GLN A 917 -46.91 -3.10 -52.24
C GLN A 917 -47.24 -2.09 -51.14
N ALA A 918 -46.28 -1.80 -50.26
CA ALA A 918 -46.48 -0.85 -49.15
C ALA A 918 -45.20 -0.14 -48.75
N LYS A 919 -45.31 1.13 -48.33
CA LYS A 919 -44.24 1.85 -47.63
C LYS A 919 -44.35 1.60 -46.14
N LEU A 920 -43.30 1.05 -45.54
CA LEU A 920 -43.28 0.61 -44.14
C LEU A 920 -42.09 1.23 -43.41
N ARG A 921 -42.33 1.76 -42.22
CA ARG A 921 -41.25 2.15 -41.31
C ARG A 921 -40.83 0.92 -40.50
N ILE A 922 -39.61 0.45 -40.73
CA ILE A 922 -39.03 -0.70 -40.03
C ILE A 922 -38.11 -0.25 -38.90
N ASN A 923 -38.11 -1.02 -37.81
CA ASN A 923 -37.20 -0.83 -36.70
C ASN A 923 -35.96 -1.69 -36.95
N LEU A 924 -34.78 -1.06 -37.06
CA LEU A 924 -33.54 -1.73 -37.43
C LEU A 924 -32.98 -2.60 -36.29
N ASN A 925 -33.46 -2.43 -35.06
CA ASN A 925 -33.07 -3.25 -33.91
C ASN A 925 -33.82 -4.59 -33.84
N LYS A 926 -34.79 -4.84 -34.72
CA LYS A 926 -35.51 -6.13 -34.80
C LYS A 926 -34.76 -7.13 -35.68
N SER A 927 -35.03 -8.43 -35.48
CA SER A 927 -34.45 -9.45 -36.35
C SER A 927 -35.22 -9.60 -37.67
N VAL A 928 -34.53 -10.09 -38.68
CA VAL A 928 -35.09 -10.46 -39.99
C VAL A 928 -36.34 -11.33 -39.85
N GLY A 929 -36.29 -12.35 -38.99
CA GLY A 929 -37.39 -13.28 -38.78
C GLY A 929 -38.62 -12.63 -38.14
N GLN A 930 -38.42 -11.63 -37.28
CA GLN A 930 -39.53 -10.85 -36.70
C GLN A 930 -40.22 -9.99 -37.75
N LEU A 931 -39.45 -9.38 -38.66
CA LEU A 931 -39.99 -8.63 -39.79
C LEU A 931 -40.75 -9.54 -40.76
N MET A 932 -40.17 -10.69 -41.13
CA MET A 932 -40.81 -11.68 -42.00
C MET A 932 -42.13 -12.21 -41.40
N LYS A 933 -42.19 -12.50 -40.10
CA LYS A 933 -43.44 -12.86 -39.41
C LYS A 933 -44.48 -11.75 -39.43
N SER A 934 -44.06 -10.48 -39.36
CA SER A 934 -45.01 -9.36 -39.44
C SER A 934 -45.59 -9.18 -40.84
N LEU A 935 -44.83 -9.57 -41.88
CA LEU A 935 -45.23 -9.50 -43.29
C LEU A 935 -46.03 -10.72 -43.77
N GLU A 936 -45.97 -11.85 -43.05
CA GLU A 936 -46.69 -13.11 -43.35
C GLU A 936 -48.19 -12.89 -43.60
N LYS A 937 -48.88 -12.14 -42.72
CA LYS A 937 -50.32 -11.86 -42.87
C LYS A 937 -50.63 -10.96 -44.06
N GLN A 938 -49.72 -10.05 -44.41
CA GLN A 938 -49.93 -9.04 -45.45
C GLN A 938 -49.64 -9.58 -46.85
N CYS A 939 -48.67 -10.51 -46.96
CA CYS A 939 -48.23 -11.08 -48.23
C CYS A 939 -48.88 -12.45 -48.54
N GLY A 940 -49.63 -13.03 -47.60
CA GLY A 940 -50.32 -14.31 -47.80
C GLY A 940 -49.41 -15.53 -47.95
N ILE A 941 -48.10 -15.37 -47.73
CA ILE A 941 -47.09 -16.43 -47.81
C ILE A 941 -46.70 -16.81 -46.37
N PRO A 942 -46.84 -18.10 -45.97
CA PRO A 942 -46.46 -18.53 -44.64
C PRO A 942 -44.96 -18.32 -44.40
N TYR A 943 -44.59 -17.91 -43.19
CA TYR A 943 -43.22 -17.56 -42.78
C TYR A 943 -42.19 -18.63 -43.18
N SER A 944 -42.55 -19.91 -43.10
CA SER A 944 -41.68 -21.03 -43.47
C SER A 944 -41.29 -21.07 -44.95
N ARG A 945 -42.14 -20.51 -45.82
CA ARG A 945 -41.97 -20.46 -47.28
C ARG A 945 -41.56 -19.09 -47.80
N LEU A 946 -41.55 -18.05 -46.96
CA LEU A 946 -41.19 -16.70 -47.36
C LEU A 946 -39.66 -16.58 -47.57
N ARG A 947 -39.26 -15.89 -48.64
CA ARG A 947 -37.90 -15.37 -48.90
C ARG A 947 -37.99 -13.86 -49.08
N MET A 948 -37.00 -13.15 -48.56
CA MET A 948 -36.95 -11.69 -48.59
C MET A 948 -35.58 -11.26 -49.13
N PHE A 949 -35.59 -10.29 -50.04
CA PHE A 949 -34.41 -9.70 -50.65
C PHE A 949 -34.42 -8.18 -50.42
N LEU A 950 -33.30 -7.62 -50.00
CA LEU A 950 -33.07 -6.18 -49.96
C LEU A 950 -32.52 -5.73 -51.32
N THR A 951 -33.04 -4.64 -51.86
CA THR A 951 -32.50 -3.94 -53.01
C THR A 951 -32.18 -2.52 -52.58
N THR A 952 -30.89 -2.20 -52.51
CA THR A 952 -30.43 -0.85 -52.13
C THR A 952 -30.62 0.12 -53.29
N LYS A 953 -30.61 1.43 -53.02
CA LYS A 953 -30.64 2.47 -54.06
C LYS A 953 -29.55 2.33 -55.12
N ASP A 954 -28.40 1.80 -54.74
CA ASP A 954 -27.26 1.56 -55.65
C ASP A 954 -27.46 0.33 -56.55
N GLY A 955 -28.60 -0.36 -56.45
CA GLY A 955 -28.96 -1.52 -57.25
C GLY A 955 -28.42 -2.85 -56.74
N TRP A 956 -27.80 -2.88 -55.55
CA TRP A 956 -27.32 -4.11 -54.95
C TRP A 956 -28.46 -4.92 -54.37
N VAL A 957 -28.50 -6.22 -54.70
CA VAL A 957 -29.54 -7.15 -54.22
C VAL A 957 -28.93 -8.16 -53.26
N GLU A 958 -29.42 -8.19 -52.02
CA GLU A 958 -28.97 -9.11 -50.98
C GLU A 958 -30.12 -9.93 -50.41
N GLU A 959 -29.94 -11.25 -50.26
CA GLU A 959 -30.94 -12.12 -49.65
C GLU A 959 -30.80 -12.17 -48.13
N PHE A 960 -31.92 -12.02 -47.41
CA PHE A 960 -31.97 -12.24 -45.97
C PHE A 960 -31.95 -13.74 -45.63
N ARG A 961 -30.76 -14.35 -45.68
CA ARG A 961 -30.56 -15.80 -45.45
C ARG A 961 -30.77 -16.22 -43.99
N TYR A 962 -30.41 -15.35 -43.05
CA TYR A 962 -30.37 -15.67 -41.62
C TYR A 962 -31.47 -14.95 -40.85
N HIS A 963 -32.52 -15.70 -40.49
CA HIS A 963 -33.71 -15.16 -39.81
C HIS A 963 -33.41 -14.61 -38.41
N GLY A 964 -32.31 -15.02 -37.77
CA GLY A 964 -31.87 -14.52 -36.46
C GLY A 964 -31.03 -13.24 -36.50
N MET A 965 -30.59 -12.81 -37.68
CA MET A 965 -29.74 -11.62 -37.83
C MET A 965 -30.56 -10.33 -37.63
N SER A 966 -29.95 -9.32 -37.01
CA SER A 966 -30.57 -8.01 -36.79
C SER A 966 -30.63 -7.20 -38.09
N LEU A 967 -31.69 -6.42 -38.31
CA LEU A 967 -31.85 -5.63 -39.53
C LEU A 967 -30.77 -4.53 -39.66
N HIS A 968 -30.20 -4.03 -38.56
CA HIS A 968 -29.15 -2.99 -38.61
C HIS A 968 -27.86 -3.46 -39.31
N SER A 969 -27.59 -4.78 -39.37
CA SER A 969 -26.37 -5.29 -40.00
C SER A 969 -26.41 -5.22 -41.52
N TYR A 970 -27.60 -5.05 -42.10
CA TYR A 970 -27.82 -4.98 -43.54
C TYR A 970 -27.75 -3.54 -44.09
N ARG A 971 -27.31 -2.56 -43.28
CA ARG A 971 -27.13 -1.14 -43.67
C ARG A 971 -28.33 -0.56 -44.43
N ILE A 972 -29.55 -0.89 -44.00
CA ILE A 972 -30.78 -0.49 -44.68
C ILE A 972 -30.99 1.02 -44.54
N GLU A 973 -31.23 1.69 -45.66
CA GLU A 973 -31.46 3.14 -45.72
C GLU A 973 -32.91 3.50 -46.07
N ASP A 974 -33.27 4.76 -45.88
CA ASP A 974 -34.58 5.29 -46.24
C ASP A 974 -34.77 5.27 -47.76
N GLY A 975 -35.73 4.50 -48.26
CA GLY A 975 -36.07 4.36 -49.68
C GLY A 975 -35.67 3.03 -50.31
N ASP A 976 -34.99 2.15 -49.58
CA ASP A 976 -34.63 0.80 -50.05
C ASP A 976 -35.88 -0.08 -50.26
N ILE A 977 -35.75 -1.09 -51.12
CA ILE A 977 -36.85 -1.97 -51.53
C ILE A 977 -36.65 -3.38 -50.94
N LEU A 978 -37.69 -3.92 -50.31
CA LEU A 978 -37.75 -5.30 -49.83
C LEU A 978 -38.64 -6.14 -50.75
N ASN A 979 -38.03 -7.03 -51.51
CA ASN A 979 -38.72 -7.93 -52.44
C ASN A 979 -39.02 -9.29 -51.76
N LEU A 980 -40.27 -9.74 -51.83
CA LEU A 980 -40.78 -10.94 -51.18
C LEU A 980 -41.21 -12.00 -52.20
N GLN A 981 -40.82 -13.26 -51.97
CA GLN A 981 -41.08 -14.40 -52.86
C GLN A 981 -41.35 -15.68 -52.05
N SER A 982 -42.05 -16.67 -52.62
CA SER A 982 -42.28 -17.98 -52.02
C SER A 982 -41.28 -19.04 -52.49
N LYS A 983 -40.92 -19.96 -51.59
CA LYS A 983 -40.09 -21.13 -51.89
C LYS A 983 -40.86 -22.11 -52.78
N ILE A 984 -40.27 -22.45 -53.92
CA ILE A 984 -40.73 -23.52 -54.84
C ILE A 984 -40.42 -24.88 -54.20
N VAL A 985 -41.43 -25.74 -54.04
CA VAL A 985 -41.26 -27.12 -53.55
C VAL A 985 -41.42 -28.09 -54.73
N SER A 986 -40.34 -28.78 -55.13
CA SER A 986 -40.43 -29.86 -56.12
C SER A 986 -40.75 -31.20 -55.41
N SER A 987 -41.91 -31.79 -55.71
CA SER A 987 -42.26 -33.11 -55.17
C SER A 987 -41.58 -34.22 -55.98
N ARG A 988 -40.58 -34.92 -55.41
CA ARG A 988 -40.09 -36.19 -55.97
C ARG A 988 -41.09 -37.31 -55.70
N ARG A 989 -41.76 -37.82 -56.75
CA ARG A 989 -42.54 -39.08 -56.71
C ARG A 989 -41.57 -40.26 -56.46
N ARG A 990 -41.92 -41.15 -55.52
CA ARG A 990 -41.22 -42.43 -55.26
C ARG A 990 -41.44 -43.42 -56.42
N PRO A 991 -40.45 -44.23 -56.83
CA PRO A 991 -40.66 -45.32 -57.79
C PRO A 991 -41.31 -46.53 -57.12
N ILE A 992 -42.17 -47.22 -57.89
CA ILE A 992 -42.85 -48.47 -57.54
C ILE A 992 -41.85 -49.62 -57.68
N HIS A 993 -41.62 -50.39 -56.62
CA HIS A 993 -40.98 -51.71 -56.69
C HIS A 993 -42.02 -52.75 -57.11
N LYS A 994 -41.81 -53.42 -58.27
CA LYS A 994 -42.44 -54.70 -58.61
C LYS A 994 -41.57 -55.82 -58.04
N SER A 995 -42.21 -56.81 -57.41
CA SER A 995 -41.63 -58.10 -57.02
C SER A 995 -41.56 -59.07 -58.20
N GLY A 996 -40.50 -59.86 -58.32
CA GLY A 996 -40.44 -61.02 -59.21
C GLY A 996 -39.09 -61.78 -59.14
N SER A 997 -39.19 -63.03 -58.68
CA SER A 997 -38.19 -64.11 -58.45
C SER A 997 -37.16 -63.91 -57.35
#